data_AF-A0AAI8YJ69-F1
#
_entry.id   AF-A0AAI8YJ69-F1
#
_cell.length_a   1.000
_cell.length_b   1.000
_cell.length_c   1.000
_cell.angle_alpha   90.00
_cell.angle_beta   90.00
_cell.angle_gamma   90.00
#
_symmetry.space_group_name_H-M   'P 1'
#
loop_
_entity.id
_entity.type
_entity.pdbx_description
1 polymer ?
#
loop_
_entity_poly.entity_id
_entity_poly.type
_entity_poly.pdbx_seq_one_letter_code
_entity_poly.pdbx_strand_id
1 'polypeptide(L)'
;MYASLCYTGFKSAPQSGIIPPNALFEKINADIDVDFYHTAIPTENIAWPTKGLRRVSVNSFGFGGSNTHVVLDNAYHYLRDRELIGNNCTVPGATVQTPTIADEVGHTSGTVSHIKANGINGMNGASKANGTNGHHIGTNGTNGNLNGTSEANGACGYNSTNGTNGTPNTNGAVNGSHHSNTQASLLVFSAANEKGLERTIEGYVTFYKTQVAGHSDKLSQLAYTLAARRSSILWRTFAVATGEQQVLALGAAAMKPVRTSAEAEGWPSSSLVKVPNTPIWVLSFWNELSNTTNIDKPEYSQPLSAALQIALVELLKSFGVVPKAVIRHSSGEIAAAYAIGALSLHSACKVSFFRGQLAGGLKAKASTTGAIMSVNLPQEHVVSYLEAMDVVGLTESINIACINSPLNCTLSGTEWAIDTVREQLDKDGIFVQKLKTGVAYHSPFMSIIADEYRSQLGTLEASKSQRVGPSVPMVSSVTGRAVRSSLLTTAQYWVDNMVSPVRFTDAVQILTQDSATLKVGLGSITDLVEIGPHCVLRRPIQDTIGQAGNRKKQVRYASVLYRSKSAIQSTLELLGHLFCDGHTVSIAEANHQSPSQKPAFLVDCPEYPFDHSHVYWAESRLNRDFRLREPVSGDTLGSRFYDWNPLKPTWRNLWSVETTPWLGDHVVSDTIIYPAAGILVMAMKAVQQMADANRVVSGYYIKKAQPLIPIVKHYEKESLWSDIKIFARYDDRWTECFRASVRIQYVESDAHVDGGLERRLTNERIASQYKRATEACTEPIDSKMFYQDIAGHGIRYGDWFQLLENIRYDGDGDAKVVARVDVSTAKHQTNSLVHPAILDAAFHALRVSATKGLSTSSATRVPMRLLDSWFSASGWQQPHTSSIRYMTITSGGAEGESKEGTIYALDDNLSPLSQADPRARDRPLSVIFDSSLAETFYTDMFLSICDHRLQKILDLASHENPKLRILEVGAGTGGMTSHVLSALQQLEAQSGGLKFSNYTYTDISPTFFESAANKWQNLKERVTFKTFNLERSAEDQGLELCSYDLVVAGSVLHATTDLAATIRNVRKTLKPGGHLILLEAIAPEKVITNFVFGLAGVVELYGGLESPIAGYCRGAMGWLFW
;
A
#
# COMPACT_ATOMS: atom_id res chain seq x y z
N MET A 1 9.10 7.77 -16.96
CA MET A 1 10.46 7.71 -16.39
C MET A 1 11.57 7.72 -17.44
N TYR A 2 11.53 6.90 -18.50
CA TYR A 2 12.59 6.87 -19.54
C TYR A 2 12.88 8.23 -20.22
N ALA A 3 11.86 9.07 -20.45
CA ALA A 3 12.05 10.40 -21.04
C ALA A 3 12.84 11.38 -20.14
N SER A 4 12.76 11.24 -18.81
CA SER A 4 13.42 12.17 -17.88
C SER A 4 14.93 11.89 -17.73
N LEU A 5 15.32 10.61 -17.80
CA LEU A 5 16.72 10.18 -17.79
C LEU A 5 17.45 10.53 -19.09
N CYS A 6 16.76 10.43 -20.24
CA CYS A 6 17.32 10.92 -21.51
C CYS A 6 17.52 12.44 -21.49
N TYR A 7 16.53 13.19 -20.99
CA TYR A 7 16.56 14.65 -20.99
C TYR A 7 17.70 15.25 -20.13
N THR A 8 18.04 14.63 -18.99
CA THR A 8 19.17 15.05 -18.15
C THR A 8 20.52 14.75 -18.79
N GLY A 9 20.68 13.57 -19.42
CA GLY A 9 21.89 13.21 -20.18
C GLY A 9 22.14 14.11 -21.40
N PHE A 10 21.09 14.49 -22.14
CA PHE A 10 21.23 15.35 -23.32
C PHE A 10 21.46 16.84 -22.99
N LYS A 11 20.96 17.34 -21.85
CA LYS A 11 21.31 18.68 -21.35
C LYS A 11 22.71 18.74 -20.76
N SER A 12 23.13 17.67 -20.08
CA SER A 12 24.44 17.63 -19.43
C SER A 12 25.57 17.47 -20.44
N ALA A 13 25.39 16.72 -21.53
CA ALA A 13 26.43 16.46 -22.54
C ALA A 13 27.11 17.72 -23.12
N PRO A 14 26.38 18.73 -23.64
CA PRO A 14 27.02 19.96 -24.14
C PRO A 14 27.62 20.82 -23.00
N GLN A 15 27.16 20.67 -21.75
CA GLN A 15 27.70 21.39 -20.59
C GLN A 15 28.98 20.72 -20.04
N SER A 16 28.97 19.39 -19.90
CA SER A 16 30.09 18.56 -19.45
C SER A 16 31.17 18.40 -20.52
N GLY A 17 30.80 18.50 -21.80
CA GLY A 17 31.70 18.21 -22.92
C GLY A 17 31.91 16.72 -23.14
N ILE A 18 30.99 15.87 -22.68
CA ILE A 18 31.04 14.41 -22.85
C ILE A 18 29.77 13.94 -23.55
N ILE A 19 29.92 13.17 -24.63
CA ILE A 19 28.83 12.49 -25.32
C ILE A 19 28.64 11.11 -24.65
N PRO A 20 27.48 10.83 -24.04
CA PRO A 20 27.23 9.56 -23.35
C PRO A 20 27.03 8.39 -24.34
N PRO A 21 27.28 7.14 -23.90
CA PRO A 21 27.09 5.94 -24.70
C PRO A 21 25.62 5.55 -24.88
N ASN A 22 25.35 4.75 -25.91
CA ASN A 22 24.07 4.07 -26.13
C ASN A 22 24.11 2.67 -25.51
N ALA A 23 23.34 2.45 -24.44
CA ALA A 23 23.44 1.25 -23.59
C ALA A 23 23.11 -0.10 -24.29
N LEU A 24 22.30 -0.09 -25.36
CA LEU A 24 21.79 -1.30 -26.01
C LEU A 24 22.19 -1.42 -27.49
N PHE A 25 23.24 -0.70 -27.92
CA PHE A 25 23.72 -0.79 -29.29
C PHE A 25 24.73 -1.95 -29.43
N GLU A 26 24.33 -3.01 -30.13
CA GLU A 26 25.18 -4.18 -30.39
C GLU A 26 25.75 -4.19 -31.82
N LYS A 27 24.88 -3.99 -32.83
CA LYS A 27 25.24 -4.03 -34.25
C LYS A 27 24.39 -3.04 -35.04
N ILE A 28 25.00 -2.38 -36.02
CA ILE A 28 24.31 -1.49 -36.96
C ILE A 28 23.36 -2.29 -37.87
N ASN A 29 22.16 -1.75 -38.13
CA ASN A 29 21.26 -2.32 -39.13
C ASN A 29 21.87 -2.16 -40.53
N ALA A 30 21.89 -3.23 -41.32
CA ALA A 30 22.46 -3.24 -42.67
C ALA A 30 21.74 -2.29 -43.65
N ASP A 31 20.47 -1.96 -43.38
CA ASP A 31 19.69 -1.02 -44.18
C ASP A 31 20.07 0.46 -43.92
N ILE A 32 20.89 0.73 -42.89
CA ILE A 32 21.33 2.08 -42.54
C ILE A 32 22.78 2.26 -42.99
N ASP A 33 22.96 2.99 -44.09
CA ASP A 33 24.28 3.34 -44.62
C ASP A 33 24.92 4.48 -43.82
N VAL A 34 25.56 4.11 -42.71
CA VAL A 34 26.20 5.06 -41.78
C VAL A 34 27.35 5.84 -42.42
N ASP A 35 28.02 5.28 -43.43
CA ASP A 35 29.11 5.94 -44.13
C ASP A 35 28.56 7.06 -45.03
N PHE A 36 27.47 6.78 -45.76
CA PHE A 36 26.74 7.78 -46.54
C PHE A 36 26.17 8.90 -45.66
N TYR A 37 25.59 8.57 -44.51
CA TYR A 37 25.01 9.56 -43.59
C TYR A 37 26.05 10.21 -42.64
N HIS A 38 27.33 9.85 -42.76
CA HIS A 38 28.41 10.35 -41.89
C HIS A 38 28.07 10.30 -40.40
N THR A 39 27.48 9.19 -39.95
CA THR A 39 26.93 9.05 -38.60
C THR A 39 27.72 8.02 -37.79
N ALA A 40 28.09 8.38 -36.57
CA ALA A 40 28.72 7.47 -35.60
C ALA A 40 27.83 7.32 -34.36
N ILE A 41 27.73 6.08 -33.84
CA ILE A 41 26.94 5.76 -32.65
C ILE A 41 27.89 5.52 -31.48
N PRO A 42 27.89 6.37 -30.44
CA PRO A 42 28.78 6.23 -29.30
C PRO A 42 28.39 5.01 -28.45
N THR A 43 29.35 4.11 -28.19
CA THR A 43 29.24 2.94 -27.30
C THR A 43 29.94 3.14 -25.96
N GLU A 44 30.78 4.17 -25.85
CA GLU A 44 31.46 4.61 -24.64
C GLU A 44 31.32 6.14 -24.44
N ASN A 45 31.79 6.67 -23.31
CA ASN A 45 31.81 8.11 -23.08
C ASN A 45 32.87 8.76 -23.99
N ILE A 46 32.44 9.57 -24.96
CA ILE A 46 33.34 10.24 -25.89
C ILE A 46 33.49 11.71 -25.50
N ALA A 47 34.71 12.23 -25.49
CA ALA A 47 34.93 13.67 -25.37
C ALA A 47 34.30 14.43 -26.54
N TRP A 48 33.84 15.66 -26.31
CA TRP A 48 33.27 16.48 -27.37
C TRP A 48 34.29 16.67 -28.52
N PRO A 49 33.93 16.35 -29.78
CA PRO A 49 34.92 16.20 -30.87
C PRO A 49 35.51 17.53 -31.34
N THR A 50 34.84 18.65 -31.10
CA THR A 50 35.26 19.98 -31.58
C THR A 50 35.58 20.92 -30.42
N LYS A 51 36.54 21.83 -30.67
CA LYS A 51 36.82 22.98 -29.79
C LYS A 51 35.86 24.11 -30.15
N GLY A 52 35.22 24.74 -29.16
CA GLY A 52 34.24 25.82 -29.39
C GLY A 52 32.79 25.33 -29.28
N LEU A 53 31.86 25.96 -30.03
CA LEU A 53 30.41 25.78 -29.91
C LEU A 53 30.02 24.29 -29.86
N ARG A 54 29.34 23.90 -28.77
CA ARG A 54 28.82 22.54 -28.58
C ARG A 54 27.33 22.55 -28.88
N ARG A 55 26.94 21.88 -29.97
CA ARG A 55 25.57 21.82 -30.48
C ARG A 55 25.04 20.40 -30.50
N VAL A 56 23.84 20.20 -29.95
CA VAL A 56 23.08 18.94 -29.99
C VAL A 56 21.82 19.16 -30.81
N SER A 57 21.43 18.13 -31.56
CA SER A 57 20.09 18.02 -32.15
C SER A 57 19.30 16.93 -31.41
N VAL A 58 18.07 17.24 -31.01
CA VAL A 58 17.14 16.29 -30.37
C VAL A 58 15.97 16.06 -31.31
N ASN A 59 15.78 14.80 -31.70
CA ASN A 59 14.68 14.34 -32.54
C ASN A 59 13.67 13.54 -31.71
N SER A 60 12.38 13.78 -31.92
CA SER A 60 11.29 12.97 -31.38
C SER A 60 10.20 12.78 -32.42
N PHE A 61 9.92 11.54 -32.79
CA PHE A 61 8.97 11.17 -33.84
C PHE A 61 7.83 10.33 -33.24
N GLY A 62 6.61 10.87 -33.28
CA GLY A 62 5.41 10.16 -32.83
C GLY A 62 4.91 9.17 -33.89
N PHE A 63 4.35 8.04 -33.47
CA PHE A 63 3.88 6.99 -34.38
C PHE A 63 2.87 7.46 -35.44
N GLY A 64 2.10 8.52 -35.13
CA GLY A 64 1.15 9.16 -36.07
C GLY A 64 1.78 10.13 -37.07
N GLY A 65 3.10 10.26 -37.12
CA GLY A 65 3.84 11.14 -38.03
C GLY A 65 4.16 12.53 -37.48
N SER A 66 3.81 12.84 -36.23
CA SER A 66 4.17 14.10 -35.59
C SER A 66 5.66 14.14 -35.26
N ASN A 67 6.42 14.97 -35.99
CA ASN A 67 7.86 15.09 -35.86
C ASN A 67 8.26 16.38 -35.15
N THR A 68 9.15 16.29 -34.16
CA THR A 68 9.72 17.44 -33.45
C THR A 68 11.24 17.38 -33.50
N HIS A 69 11.86 18.50 -33.88
CA HIS A 69 13.32 18.68 -33.92
C HIS A 69 13.69 19.92 -33.10
N VAL A 70 14.68 19.77 -32.22
CA VAL A 70 15.19 20.87 -31.38
C VAL A 70 16.70 20.92 -31.48
N VAL A 71 17.23 22.10 -31.82
CA VAL A 71 18.68 22.38 -31.79
C VAL A 71 19.03 23.08 -30.48
N LEU A 72 20.03 22.58 -29.78
CA LEU A 72 20.48 23.08 -28.48
C LEU A 72 21.96 23.45 -28.55
N ASP A 73 22.28 24.68 -28.18
CA ASP A 73 23.66 25.16 -28.02
C ASP A 73 24.02 25.27 -26.53
N ASN A 74 25.29 25.06 -26.19
CA ASN A 74 25.75 25.32 -24.83
C ASN A 74 25.72 26.82 -24.49
N ALA A 75 25.28 27.14 -23.28
CA ALA A 75 25.09 28.54 -22.85
C ALA A 75 26.38 29.36 -22.89
N TYR A 76 27.54 28.77 -22.55
CA TYR A 76 28.82 29.50 -22.50
C TYR A 76 29.20 30.10 -23.85
N HIS A 77 29.18 29.32 -24.93
CA HIS A 77 29.54 29.81 -26.26
C HIS A 77 28.45 30.73 -26.83
N TYR A 78 27.17 30.40 -26.61
CA TYR A 78 26.08 31.29 -27.00
C TYR A 78 26.22 32.71 -26.41
N LEU A 79 26.54 32.79 -25.11
CA LEU A 79 26.72 34.06 -24.39
C LEU A 79 27.96 34.81 -24.87
N ARG A 80 29.11 34.13 -24.91
CA ARG A 80 30.39 34.72 -25.32
C ARG A 80 30.34 35.24 -26.75
N ASP A 81 29.80 34.47 -27.68
CA ASP A 81 29.77 34.82 -29.11
C ASP A 81 28.80 35.99 -29.39
N ARG A 82 27.96 36.37 -28.41
CA ARG A 82 27.04 37.53 -28.47
C ARG A 82 27.44 38.67 -27.53
N GLU A 83 28.63 38.58 -26.92
CA GLU A 83 29.11 39.57 -25.94
C GLU A 83 28.14 39.74 -24.74
N LEU A 84 27.40 38.69 -24.42
CA LEU A 84 26.46 38.67 -23.30
C LEU A 84 27.13 38.08 -22.07
N ILE A 85 26.87 38.69 -20.92
CA ILE A 85 27.33 38.20 -19.62
C ILE A 85 26.19 37.42 -18.97
N GLY A 86 26.43 36.14 -18.69
CA GLY A 86 25.46 35.28 -18.04
C GLY A 86 26.11 34.09 -17.34
N ASN A 87 25.44 33.59 -16.30
CA ASN A 87 25.91 32.42 -15.55
C ASN A 87 25.75 31.16 -16.39
N ASN A 88 26.77 30.30 -16.37
CA ASN A 88 26.77 29.01 -17.05
C ASN A 88 27.64 28.01 -16.28
N CYS A 89 27.34 26.72 -16.42
CA CYS A 89 28.09 25.63 -15.79
C CYS A 89 28.90 24.82 -16.82
N THR A 90 29.35 25.47 -17.90
CA THR A 90 30.06 24.76 -18.97
C THR A 90 31.49 24.47 -18.55
N VAL A 91 31.92 23.22 -18.65
CA VAL A 91 33.31 22.83 -18.39
C VAL A 91 34.17 23.19 -19.62
N PRO A 92 35.19 24.07 -19.49
CA PRO A 92 35.97 24.58 -20.62
C PRO A 92 36.81 23.53 -21.36
N GLY A 93 37.05 22.36 -20.75
CA GLY A 93 37.79 21.24 -21.35
C GLY A 93 37.09 19.90 -21.08
N ALA A 94 37.18 18.96 -22.02
CA ALA A 94 36.69 17.60 -21.84
C ALA A 94 37.82 16.73 -21.28
N THR A 95 37.77 16.37 -20.00
CA THR A 95 38.65 15.36 -19.41
C THR A 95 37.82 14.11 -19.17
N VAL A 96 38.04 13.07 -19.99
CA VAL A 96 37.56 11.73 -19.67
C VAL A 96 38.45 11.23 -18.53
N GLN A 97 38.03 11.41 -17.29
CA GLN A 97 38.66 10.71 -16.18
C GLN A 97 38.22 9.24 -16.26
N THR A 98 39.15 8.36 -16.62
CA THR A 98 39.00 6.92 -16.37
C THR A 98 38.86 6.74 -14.86
N PRO A 99 37.81 6.07 -14.35
CA PRO A 99 37.73 5.82 -12.92
C PRO A 99 38.88 4.88 -12.52
N THR A 100 39.88 5.42 -11.84
CA THR A 100 40.81 4.60 -11.04
C THR A 100 39.99 3.99 -9.91
N ILE A 101 39.89 2.67 -9.92
CA ILE A 101 39.52 1.88 -8.75
C ILE A 101 40.58 2.17 -7.69
N ALA A 102 40.25 3.05 -6.74
CA ALA A 102 40.97 3.17 -5.49
C ALA A 102 40.20 2.34 -4.47
N ASP A 103 40.86 1.28 -3.99
CA ASP A 103 40.43 0.44 -2.90
C ASP A 103 40.16 1.27 -1.64
N GLU A 104 38.90 1.40 -1.22
CA GLU A 104 38.56 1.49 0.20
C GLU A 104 37.33 0.63 0.51
N VAL A 105 37.58 -0.36 1.35
CA VAL A 105 36.72 -1.46 1.75
C VAL A 105 35.65 -0.98 2.72
N GLY A 106 34.39 -1.18 2.35
CA GLY A 106 33.23 -1.14 3.23
C GLY A 106 32.24 -2.23 2.83
N HIS A 107 32.55 -3.48 3.18
CA HIS A 107 31.70 -4.64 2.91
C HIS A 107 30.30 -4.47 3.52
N THR A 108 29.27 -4.41 2.66
CA THR A 108 28.01 -5.12 2.91
C THR A 108 27.67 -5.93 1.68
N SER A 109 27.70 -7.24 1.85
CA SER A 109 27.48 -8.27 0.84
C SER A 109 26.03 -8.27 0.35
N GLY A 110 25.84 -7.78 -0.88
CA GLY A 110 24.68 -8.06 -1.73
C GLY A 110 25.19 -8.55 -3.07
N THR A 111 25.20 -9.86 -3.27
CA THR A 111 25.64 -10.53 -4.50
C THR A 111 24.72 -10.13 -5.67
N VAL A 112 25.21 -9.27 -6.57
CA VAL A 112 24.57 -9.04 -7.87
C VAL A 112 25.09 -10.13 -8.82
N SER A 113 24.32 -11.22 -8.95
CA SER A 113 24.56 -12.21 -10.00
C SER A 113 24.13 -11.65 -11.36
N HIS A 114 25.02 -11.77 -12.34
CA HIS A 114 24.77 -11.52 -13.75
C HIS A 114 23.48 -12.17 -14.24
N ILE A 115 22.46 -11.39 -14.59
CA ILE A 115 21.36 -11.86 -15.44
C ILE A 115 21.80 -11.65 -16.89
N LYS A 116 22.36 -12.72 -17.48
CA LYS A 116 22.38 -12.90 -18.93
C LYS A 116 20.94 -13.03 -19.39
N ALA A 117 20.49 -12.13 -20.25
CA ALA A 117 19.37 -12.40 -21.13
C ALA A 117 19.77 -13.54 -22.08
N ASN A 118 19.01 -14.62 -22.10
CA ASN A 118 18.94 -15.53 -23.24
C ASN A 118 17.62 -16.28 -23.20
N GLY A 119 16.92 -16.22 -24.34
CA GLY A 119 16.37 -17.40 -25.02
C GLY A 119 15.37 -18.29 -24.26
N ILE A 120 14.18 -18.36 -24.84
CA ILE A 120 13.18 -19.42 -24.65
C ILE A 120 13.83 -20.81 -24.77
N ASN A 121 13.61 -21.72 -23.80
CA ASN A 121 13.27 -23.14 -23.98
C ASN A 121 13.26 -23.95 -22.65
N GLY A 122 12.15 -24.66 -22.40
CA GLY A 122 12.11 -26.08 -22.04
C GLY A 122 12.62 -26.63 -20.69
N MET A 123 11.66 -27.21 -19.93
CA MET A 123 11.71 -28.46 -19.13
C MET A 123 12.35 -28.54 -17.72
N ASN A 124 11.46 -28.95 -16.79
CA ASN A 124 11.53 -30.00 -15.76
C ASN A 124 12.64 -30.05 -14.70
N GLY A 125 12.25 -30.18 -13.41
CA GLY A 125 13.12 -30.79 -12.40
C GLY A 125 12.86 -30.46 -10.92
N ALA A 126 11.77 -31.00 -10.37
CA ALA A 126 11.58 -31.53 -9.01
C ALA A 126 12.37 -31.02 -7.76
N SER A 127 11.56 -30.69 -6.75
CA SER A 127 11.60 -31.20 -5.35
C SER A 127 12.65 -30.70 -4.35
N LYS A 128 12.16 -30.05 -3.29
CA LYS A 128 12.18 -30.45 -1.85
C LYS A 128 11.94 -29.17 -1.03
N ALA A 129 10.74 -28.91 -0.51
CA ALA A 129 10.06 -29.53 0.62
C ALA A 129 10.72 -29.28 2.00
N ASN A 130 9.83 -28.98 2.94
CA ASN A 130 9.97 -28.78 4.40
C ASN A 130 10.39 -27.37 4.83
N GLY A 131 9.65 -26.65 5.68
CA GLY A 131 8.46 -27.00 6.44
C GLY A 131 8.39 -26.10 7.68
N THR A 132 7.25 -25.40 7.83
CA THR A 132 6.46 -25.17 9.06
C THR A 132 7.07 -24.68 10.38
N ASN A 133 6.43 -23.61 10.87
CA ASN A 133 5.93 -23.36 12.25
C ASN A 133 6.96 -23.20 13.38
N GLY A 134 6.79 -22.36 14.39
CA GLY A 134 5.65 -21.61 14.90
C GLY A 134 6.04 -20.90 16.21
N HIS A 135 5.07 -20.19 16.80
CA HIS A 135 5.12 -19.49 18.09
C HIS A 135 5.56 -20.33 19.30
N HIS A 136 6.23 -19.71 20.28
CA HIS A 136 5.88 -19.59 21.73
C HIS A 136 7.03 -18.88 22.50
N ILE A 137 6.80 -17.73 23.16
CA ILE A 137 6.57 -17.51 24.61
C ILE A 137 7.59 -18.19 25.53
N GLY A 138 8.28 -17.39 26.36
CA GLY A 138 8.98 -17.89 27.55
C GLY A 138 10.00 -16.92 28.16
N THR A 139 9.57 -16.17 29.16
CA THR A 139 10.37 -15.40 30.13
C THR A 139 11.34 -16.28 30.92
N ASN A 140 12.58 -15.81 31.15
CA ASN A 140 13.22 -15.73 32.47
C ASN A 140 14.61 -15.07 32.37
N GLY A 141 14.87 -14.13 33.28
CA GLY A 141 16.06 -13.30 33.29
C GLY A 141 17.25 -13.90 34.01
N THR A 142 18.40 -13.23 33.87
CA THR A 142 19.39 -13.06 34.94
C THR A 142 20.34 -11.92 34.62
N ASN A 143 20.82 -11.29 35.69
CA ASN A 143 21.54 -10.03 35.80
C ASN A 143 22.82 -9.87 34.97
N GLY A 144 23.05 -8.64 34.52
CA GLY A 144 24.36 -8.12 34.14
C GLY A 144 24.35 -6.60 34.17
N ASN A 145 24.69 -6.02 35.33
CA ASN A 145 24.99 -4.59 35.48
C ASN A 145 26.11 -4.18 34.52
N LEU A 146 25.95 -3.06 33.79
CA LEU A 146 27.01 -2.10 33.50
C LEU A 146 26.39 -0.78 33.00
N ASN A 147 26.97 0.30 33.52
CA ASN A 147 26.46 1.67 33.56
C ASN A 147 26.21 2.32 32.19
N GLY A 148 25.03 2.96 32.06
CA GLY A 148 24.73 3.93 31.01
C GLY A 148 23.71 4.94 31.54
N THR A 149 24.20 6.07 32.03
CA THR A 149 23.40 7.20 32.50
C THR A 149 22.64 7.83 31.34
N SER A 150 21.31 7.82 31.45
CA SER A 150 20.38 8.53 30.58
C SER A 150 20.31 10.01 30.97
N GLU A 151 20.86 10.90 30.15
CA GLU A 151 20.53 12.33 30.20
C GLU A 151 19.51 12.66 29.12
N ALA A 152 18.25 12.70 29.58
CA ALA A 152 17.16 13.35 28.88
C ALA A 152 17.37 14.87 28.95
N ASN A 153 17.57 15.52 27.81
CA ASN A 153 17.56 16.98 27.69
C ASN A 153 16.12 17.51 27.85
N GLY A 154 15.68 17.56 29.11
CA GLY A 154 14.51 18.31 29.56
C GLY A 154 14.91 19.76 29.89
N ALA A 155 14.13 20.69 29.33
CA ALA A 155 13.90 22.06 29.76
C ALA A 155 14.87 22.68 30.81
N CYS A 156 15.68 23.65 30.36
CA CYS A 156 16.46 24.52 31.25
C CYS A 156 15.53 25.43 32.09
N GLY A 157 15.24 25.00 33.31
CA GLY A 157 14.92 25.88 34.42
C GLY A 157 16.22 26.32 35.11
N TYR A 158 16.48 27.63 35.17
CA TYR A 158 17.56 28.18 35.97
C TYR A 158 17.00 28.59 37.34
N ASN A 159 17.35 27.83 38.38
CA ASN A 159 17.32 28.29 39.77
C ASN A 159 18.73 28.64 40.20
N SER A 160 18.86 29.79 40.85
CA SER A 160 20.08 30.37 41.41
C SER A 160 20.38 29.82 42.80
N THR A 161 21.65 29.54 43.09
CA THR A 161 22.22 29.59 44.45
C THR A 161 23.68 30.07 44.39
N ASN A 162 24.00 31.06 45.23
CA ASN A 162 25.34 31.61 45.56
C ASN A 162 26.24 30.53 46.21
N GLY A 163 27.57 30.61 46.37
CA GLY A 163 28.66 31.57 46.24
C GLY A 163 29.97 30.81 46.55
N THR A 164 31.16 31.24 46.13
CA THR A 164 32.13 31.95 47.00
C THR A 164 33.34 32.49 46.21
N ASN A 165 33.98 33.48 46.84
CA ASN A 165 35.00 34.42 46.40
C ASN A 165 36.26 33.86 45.70
N GLY A 166 36.68 34.57 44.64
CA GLY A 166 38.06 34.63 44.15
C GLY A 166 38.22 35.74 43.11
N THR A 167 38.88 36.84 43.47
CA THR A 167 39.39 37.88 42.54
C THR A 167 40.91 37.97 42.74
N PRO A 168 41.69 38.59 41.83
CA PRO A 168 41.48 38.90 40.41
C PRO A 168 42.73 38.55 39.54
N ASN A 169 42.70 38.97 38.28
CA ASN A 169 43.84 39.15 37.35
C ASN A 169 44.17 38.00 36.38
N THR A 170 43.63 38.12 35.16
CA THR A 170 44.42 38.21 33.92
C THR A 170 43.48 38.62 32.78
N ASN A 171 43.28 39.92 32.61
CA ASN A 171 42.78 40.45 31.34
C ASN A 171 43.95 40.39 30.35
N GLY A 172 44.04 39.29 29.60
CA GLY A 172 44.82 39.25 28.38
C GLY A 172 44.14 40.12 27.34
N ALA A 173 44.65 41.34 27.16
CA ALA A 173 44.46 42.09 25.92
C ALA A 173 45.04 41.26 24.78
N VAL A 174 44.18 40.65 23.96
CA VAL A 174 44.62 40.14 22.67
C VAL A 174 44.56 41.32 21.70
N ASN A 175 45.72 41.94 21.54
CA ASN A 175 46.04 42.86 20.47
C ASN A 175 45.53 42.31 19.13
N GLY A 176 45.05 43.23 18.29
CA GLY A 176 44.83 43.00 16.87
C GLY A 176 46.05 42.31 16.25
N SER A 177 45.91 41.01 16.06
CA SER A 177 46.65 40.24 15.08
C SER A 177 45.61 39.85 14.04
N HIS A 178 46.00 39.87 12.77
CA HIS A 178 45.18 39.47 11.63
C HIS A 178 44.45 38.14 11.92
N HIS A 179 43.22 38.22 12.43
CA HIS A 179 42.37 37.05 12.54
C HIS A 179 41.99 36.68 11.11
N SER A 180 42.36 35.45 10.73
CA SER A 180 41.83 34.78 9.56
C SER A 180 40.33 35.03 9.47
N ASN A 181 39.92 35.59 8.33
CA ASN A 181 38.59 36.09 8.04
C ASN A 181 37.59 34.92 7.88
N THR A 182 37.28 34.18 8.94
CA THR A 182 36.26 33.12 8.90
C THR A 182 34.88 33.76 9.00
N GLN A 183 34.34 34.15 7.85
CA GLN A 183 33.03 34.76 7.70
C GLN A 183 31.91 33.78 8.10
N ALA A 184 31.13 34.12 9.12
CA ALA A 184 29.95 33.36 9.52
C ALA A 184 28.85 33.46 8.44
N SER A 185 28.14 32.36 8.17
CA SER A 185 27.03 32.33 7.19
C SER A 185 25.76 31.71 7.79
N LEU A 186 24.62 32.34 7.55
CA LEU A 186 23.29 31.85 7.88
C LEU A 186 22.75 30.97 6.75
N LEU A 187 22.54 29.68 7.05
CA LEU A 187 21.95 28.69 6.16
C LEU A 187 20.49 28.47 6.58
N VAL A 188 19.57 28.52 5.62
CA VAL A 188 18.13 28.35 5.86
C VAL A 188 17.59 27.12 5.14
N PHE A 189 16.67 26.41 5.78
CA PHE A 189 16.05 25.21 5.23
C PHE A 189 14.53 25.29 5.41
N SER A 190 13.80 24.70 4.46
CA SER A 190 12.35 24.59 4.60
C SER A 190 11.78 23.33 3.95
N ALA A 191 10.62 22.88 4.43
CA ALA A 191 9.92 21.71 3.94
C ALA A 191 8.40 21.81 4.14
N ALA A 192 7.65 20.90 3.52
CA ALA A 192 6.19 20.85 3.65
C ALA A 192 5.70 20.30 5.01
N ASN A 193 6.52 19.49 5.68
CA ASN A 193 6.25 18.92 7.00
C ASN A 193 7.54 18.76 7.82
N GLU A 194 7.39 18.55 9.14
CA GLU A 194 8.52 18.45 10.09
C GLU A 194 9.52 17.36 9.70
N LYS A 195 9.04 16.13 9.45
CA LYS A 195 9.88 15.00 9.01
C LYS A 195 10.57 15.24 7.66
N GLY A 196 9.93 15.99 6.76
CA GLY A 196 10.51 16.39 5.49
C GLY A 196 11.68 17.34 5.67
N LEU A 197 11.67 18.16 6.73
CA LEU A 197 12.78 19.04 7.08
C LEU A 197 13.97 18.23 7.59
N GLU A 198 13.74 17.22 8.44
CA GLU A 198 14.77 16.28 8.89
C GLU A 198 15.47 15.61 7.70
N ARG A 199 14.70 15.01 6.77
CA ARG A 199 15.27 14.41 5.55
C ARG A 199 16.00 15.42 4.67
N THR A 200 15.51 16.64 4.58
CA THR A 200 16.17 17.71 3.82
C THR A 200 17.53 18.03 4.42
N ILE A 201 17.60 18.19 5.75
CA ILE A 201 18.85 18.44 6.47
C ILE A 201 19.82 17.28 6.27
N GLU A 202 19.38 16.02 6.39
CA GLU A 202 20.22 14.84 6.16
C GLU A 202 20.86 14.83 4.75
N GLY A 203 20.07 15.14 3.72
CA GLY A 203 20.57 15.27 2.35
C GLY A 203 21.62 16.39 2.23
N TYR A 204 21.37 17.54 2.85
CA TYR A 204 22.29 18.67 2.84
C TYR A 204 23.54 18.47 3.71
N VAL A 205 23.47 17.69 4.79
CA VAL A 205 24.64 17.27 5.59
C VAL A 205 25.61 16.47 4.72
N THR A 206 25.08 15.51 3.96
CA THR A 206 25.88 14.65 3.07
C THR A 206 26.50 15.48 1.94
N PHE A 207 25.69 16.34 1.31
CA PHE A 207 26.16 17.26 0.26
C PHE A 207 27.23 18.23 0.78
N TYR A 208 27.04 18.79 1.98
CA TYR A 208 28.02 19.71 2.56
C TYR A 208 29.37 19.02 2.75
N LYS A 209 29.38 17.83 3.38
CA LYS A 209 30.60 17.06 3.66
C LYS A 209 31.37 16.70 2.38
N THR A 210 30.65 16.38 1.31
CA THR A 210 31.26 15.88 0.06
C THR A 210 31.65 17.00 -0.90
N GLN A 211 30.87 18.08 -0.98
CA GLN A 211 31.01 19.09 -2.03
C GLN A 211 31.41 20.48 -1.54
N VAL A 212 31.17 20.83 -0.28
CA VAL A 212 31.26 22.22 0.23
C VAL A 212 32.32 22.40 1.32
N ALA A 213 32.53 21.39 2.17
CA ALA A 213 33.51 21.44 3.25
C ALA A 213 34.91 21.83 2.72
N GLY A 214 35.61 22.69 3.46
CA GLY A 214 36.93 23.23 3.08
C GLY A 214 36.93 24.31 1.99
N HIS A 215 35.77 24.67 1.42
CA HIS A 215 35.68 25.66 0.35
C HIS A 215 34.80 26.85 0.77
N SER A 216 35.43 27.96 1.21
CA SER A 216 34.72 29.18 1.65
C SER A 216 33.79 29.76 0.59
N ASP A 217 34.22 29.73 -0.68
CA ASP A 217 33.43 30.22 -1.80
C ASP A 217 32.15 29.40 -1.99
N LYS A 218 32.26 28.06 -1.94
CA LYS A 218 31.10 27.17 -2.06
C LYS A 218 30.14 27.30 -0.88
N LEU A 219 30.63 27.58 0.33
CA LEU A 219 29.76 27.86 1.48
C LEU A 219 28.94 29.14 1.24
N SER A 220 29.56 30.20 0.70
CA SER A 220 28.85 31.42 0.32
C SER A 220 27.82 31.17 -0.79
N GLN A 221 28.19 30.39 -1.82
CA GLN A 221 27.27 29.98 -2.89
C GLN A 221 26.09 29.15 -2.36
N LEU A 222 26.33 28.22 -1.42
CA LEU A 222 25.29 27.43 -0.76
C LEU A 222 24.33 28.33 0.03
N ALA A 223 24.86 29.23 0.85
CA ALA A 223 24.05 30.16 1.62
C ALA A 223 23.18 31.05 0.71
N TYR A 224 23.74 31.53 -0.40
CA TYR A 224 22.99 32.29 -1.41
C TYR A 224 21.90 31.45 -2.07
N THR A 225 22.22 30.19 -2.41
CA THR A 225 21.29 29.26 -3.08
C THR A 225 20.10 28.96 -2.18
N LEU A 226 20.34 28.62 -0.92
CA LEU A 226 19.30 28.34 0.07
C LEU A 226 18.43 29.57 0.36
N ALA A 227 19.03 30.75 0.44
CA ALA A 227 18.34 32.00 0.76
C ALA A 227 17.50 32.55 -0.39
N ALA A 228 18.03 32.56 -1.62
CA ALA A 228 17.49 33.34 -2.73
C ALA A 228 17.06 32.49 -3.94
N ARG A 229 17.47 31.23 -4.03
CA ARG A 229 17.22 30.33 -5.18
C ARG A 229 16.45 29.06 -4.81
N ARG A 230 16.07 28.91 -3.54
CA ARG A 230 15.16 27.86 -3.07
C ARG A 230 13.84 28.47 -2.62
N SER A 231 12.76 27.71 -2.80
CA SER A 231 11.45 28.05 -2.28
C SER A 231 11.47 27.99 -0.75
N SER A 232 10.79 28.93 -0.10
CA SER A 232 10.54 28.90 1.34
C SER A 232 9.16 28.33 1.63
N ILE A 233 9.10 27.18 2.31
CA ILE A 233 7.87 26.43 2.62
C ILE A 233 7.51 26.63 4.12
N LEU A 234 6.38 26.10 4.57
CA LEU A 234 5.78 26.29 5.90
C LEU A 234 6.67 25.87 7.07
N TRP A 235 7.34 24.72 7.00
CA TRP A 235 8.23 24.27 8.07
C TRP A 235 9.62 24.78 7.79
N ARG A 236 10.19 25.52 8.75
CA ARG A 236 11.47 26.22 8.58
C ARG A 236 12.43 25.91 9.72
N THR A 237 13.71 25.91 9.38
CA THR A 237 14.81 25.93 10.34
C THR A 237 16.01 26.67 9.74
N PHE A 238 17.02 26.93 10.56
CA PHE A 238 18.27 27.53 10.13
C PHE A 238 19.45 26.96 10.92
N ALA A 239 20.65 27.23 10.41
CA ALA A 239 21.91 26.99 11.09
C ALA A 239 22.87 28.16 10.82
N VAL A 240 23.69 28.51 11.81
CA VAL A 240 24.78 29.49 11.65
C VAL A 240 26.09 28.73 11.53
N ALA A 241 26.74 28.82 10.37
CA ALA A 241 27.99 28.14 10.06
C ALA A 241 29.18 29.09 10.27
N THR A 242 30.14 28.71 11.11
CA THR A 242 31.44 29.40 11.25
C THR A 242 32.60 28.41 10.99
N GLY A 243 33.35 28.59 9.90
CA GLY A 243 34.52 27.77 9.57
C GLY A 243 34.27 26.25 9.41
N GLU A 244 35.34 25.48 9.28
CA GLU A 244 35.31 24.02 8.99
C GLU A 244 34.72 23.17 10.15
N GLN A 245 34.77 23.64 11.39
CA GLN A 245 34.45 22.82 12.57
C GLN A 245 32.98 22.88 13.04
N GLN A 246 32.14 23.79 12.56
CA GLN A 246 30.73 23.90 13.04
C GLN A 246 29.65 23.40 12.09
N VAL A 247 30.00 22.94 10.89
CA VAL A 247 29.00 22.42 9.93
C VAL A 247 28.86 20.89 10.00
N LEU A 248 29.79 20.21 10.69
CA LEU A 248 29.68 18.81 11.09
C LEU A 248 28.46 18.52 12.00
N ALA A 249 27.83 19.57 12.52
CA ALA A 249 26.63 19.52 13.36
C ALA A 249 25.38 20.09 12.68
N LEU A 250 25.25 20.17 11.34
CA LEU A 250 24.01 20.65 10.69
C LEU A 250 22.72 19.96 11.20
N GLY A 251 22.80 18.69 11.64
CA GLY A 251 21.68 17.98 12.28
C GLY A 251 21.44 18.34 13.76
N ALA A 252 22.48 18.75 14.52
CA ALA A 252 22.40 19.07 15.94
C ALA A 252 22.35 20.59 16.24
N ALA A 253 22.82 21.41 15.29
CA ALA A 253 22.86 22.86 15.32
C ALA A 253 21.68 23.48 14.54
N ALA A 254 20.97 22.69 13.73
CA ALA A 254 19.69 23.11 13.20
C ALA A 254 18.72 23.28 14.38
N MET A 255 18.13 24.45 14.46
CA MET A 255 17.10 24.71 15.45
C MET A 255 15.91 23.77 15.29
N LYS A 256 15.18 23.57 16.39
CA LYS A 256 13.94 22.80 16.36
C LYS A 256 13.02 23.37 15.26
N PRO A 257 12.50 22.53 14.35
CA PRO A 257 11.63 22.96 13.27
C PRO A 257 10.45 23.79 13.80
N VAL A 258 10.18 24.92 13.13
CA VAL A 258 9.03 25.77 13.45
C VAL A 258 8.10 25.79 12.25
N ARG A 259 6.80 25.59 12.51
CA ARG A 259 5.76 25.79 11.50
C ARG A 259 5.36 27.25 11.48
N THR A 260 5.55 27.92 10.34
CA THR A 260 5.10 29.29 10.14
C THR A 260 3.56 29.37 10.13
N SER A 261 2.98 30.40 10.74
CA SER A 261 1.54 30.58 10.94
C SER A 261 0.81 31.31 9.80
N ALA A 262 1.50 31.69 8.71
CA ALA A 262 0.90 32.34 7.54
C ALA A 262 1.75 32.14 6.27
N GLU A 263 1.10 32.08 5.10
CA GLU A 263 1.75 32.17 3.79
C GLU A 263 2.31 33.58 3.59
N ALA A 264 3.63 33.71 3.53
CA ALA A 264 4.28 34.97 3.24
C ALA A 264 4.21 35.26 1.74
N GLU A 265 3.29 36.12 1.31
CA GLU A 265 3.32 36.70 -0.04
C GLU A 265 4.59 37.53 -0.21
N GLY A 266 5.43 37.11 -1.17
CA GLY A 266 6.68 37.77 -1.50
C GLY A 266 6.45 39.15 -2.12
N TRP A 267 6.89 40.19 -1.44
CA TRP A 267 7.01 41.53 -2.02
C TRP A 267 8.46 41.82 -2.45
N PRO A 268 8.67 42.56 -3.55
CA PRO A 268 9.99 42.74 -4.13
C PRO A 268 10.87 43.68 -3.30
N SER A 269 12.16 43.38 -3.33
CA SER A 269 13.27 44.15 -2.78
C SER A 269 13.23 45.59 -3.32
N SER A 270 13.07 46.59 -2.45
CA SER A 270 13.23 48.00 -2.83
C SER A 270 14.48 48.61 -2.21
N SER A 271 15.35 49.08 -3.11
CA SER A 271 16.23 50.24 -3.02
C SER A 271 17.07 50.42 -1.73
N LEU A 272 18.27 49.85 -1.74
CA LEU A 272 19.39 50.23 -0.87
C LEU A 272 19.72 51.72 -1.04
N VAL A 273 19.63 52.49 0.05
CA VAL A 273 20.26 53.81 0.15
C VAL A 273 21.65 53.61 0.75
N LYS A 274 22.69 53.92 -0.03
CA LYS A 274 24.08 54.02 0.48
C LYS A 274 24.12 55.06 1.60
N VAL A 275 24.58 54.65 2.78
CA VAL A 275 24.89 55.56 3.89
C VAL A 275 26.14 56.36 3.50
N PRO A 276 26.09 57.72 3.45
CA PRO A 276 27.28 58.53 3.17
C PRO A 276 28.26 58.51 4.34
N ASN A 277 29.55 58.66 4.00
CA ASN A 277 30.72 58.82 4.86
C ASN A 277 30.45 59.30 6.29
N THR A 278 30.87 58.47 7.25
CA THR A 278 30.92 58.76 8.68
C THR A 278 31.81 59.99 8.94
N PRO A 279 31.34 61.02 9.67
CA PRO A 279 32.17 62.15 10.03
C PRO A 279 33.32 61.72 10.98
N ILE A 280 34.46 62.38 10.81
CA ILE A 280 35.79 62.06 11.39
C ILE A 280 35.80 61.94 12.93
N TRP A 281 34.80 62.46 13.63
CA TRP A 281 34.66 62.38 15.10
C TRP A 281 34.23 60.99 15.63
N VAL A 282 33.70 60.10 14.79
CA VAL A 282 33.30 58.73 15.19
C VAL A 282 34.52 57.78 15.29
N LEU A 283 35.65 58.13 14.66
CA LEU A 283 36.86 57.30 14.69
C LEU A 283 37.62 57.39 16.02
N SER A 284 37.55 58.51 16.75
CA SER A 284 38.14 58.62 18.09
C SER A 284 37.36 57.83 19.17
N PHE A 285 36.13 57.42 18.89
CA PHE A 285 35.27 56.66 19.81
C PHE A 285 35.66 55.17 19.93
N TRP A 286 36.30 54.58 18.92
CA TRP A 286 36.66 53.16 18.91
C TRP A 286 37.77 52.82 19.91
N ASN A 287 38.75 53.71 20.12
CA ASN A 287 39.80 53.51 21.12
C ASN A 287 39.25 53.55 22.55
N GLU A 288 38.18 54.30 22.78
CA GLU A 288 37.55 54.45 24.10
C GLU A 288 36.66 53.25 24.47
N LEU A 289 36.06 52.59 23.48
CA LEU A 289 35.31 51.33 23.63
C LEU A 289 36.19 50.17 24.14
N SER A 290 37.48 50.18 23.81
CA SER A 290 38.48 49.23 24.32
C SER A 290 38.95 49.53 25.76
N ASN A 291 38.64 50.71 26.31
CA ASN A 291 39.03 51.09 27.66
C ASN A 291 37.92 50.75 28.67
N THR A 292 38.08 49.61 29.35
CA THR A 292 37.12 49.07 30.32
C THR A 292 36.86 49.99 31.53
N THR A 293 37.69 50.99 31.78
CA THR A 293 37.51 51.93 32.90
C THR A 293 36.64 53.14 32.56
N ASN A 294 36.55 53.54 31.29
CA ASN A 294 35.80 54.72 30.87
C ASN A 294 34.33 54.40 30.56
N ILE A 295 33.99 53.15 30.28
CA ILE A 295 32.61 52.72 29.97
C ILE A 295 31.63 52.87 31.15
N ASP A 296 32.13 52.98 32.39
CA ASP A 296 31.32 53.20 33.59
C ASP A 296 31.03 54.70 33.86
N LYS A 297 31.69 55.61 33.14
CA LYS A 297 31.50 57.06 33.31
C LYS A 297 30.34 57.57 32.46
N PRO A 298 29.38 58.35 33.01
CA PRO A 298 28.20 58.84 32.29
C PRO A 298 28.49 59.55 30.96
N GLU A 299 29.58 60.32 30.89
CA GLU A 299 30.03 61.06 29.71
C GLU A 299 30.40 60.15 28.52
N TYR A 300 30.71 58.87 28.77
CA TYR A 300 30.97 57.87 27.73
C TYR A 300 29.83 56.86 27.62
N SER A 301 29.33 56.34 28.74
CA SER A 301 28.38 55.23 28.77
C SER A 301 27.06 55.55 28.05
N GLN A 302 26.55 56.77 28.21
CA GLN A 302 25.33 57.22 27.55
C GLN A 302 25.48 57.37 26.02
N PRO A 303 26.44 58.17 25.50
CA PRO A 303 26.61 58.28 24.06
C PRO A 303 27.02 56.96 23.40
N LEU A 304 27.84 56.14 24.06
CA LEU A 304 28.22 54.82 23.54
C LEU A 304 27.00 53.88 23.41
N SER A 305 26.15 53.82 24.44
CA SER A 305 24.93 53.01 24.39
C SER A 305 23.97 53.50 23.30
N ALA A 306 23.80 54.82 23.14
CA ALA A 306 22.97 55.39 22.09
C ALA A 306 23.52 55.08 20.68
N ALA A 307 24.84 55.27 20.49
CA ALA A 307 25.50 54.99 19.22
C ALA A 307 25.39 53.51 18.82
N LEU A 308 25.62 52.60 19.77
CA LEU A 308 25.46 51.16 19.54
C LEU A 308 24.01 50.80 19.17
N GLN A 309 23.02 51.29 19.93
CA GLN A 309 21.61 51.00 19.63
C GLN A 309 21.20 51.54 18.26
N ILE A 310 21.65 52.74 17.89
CA ILE A 310 21.42 53.33 16.55
C ILE A 310 22.07 52.45 15.47
N ALA A 311 23.32 52.02 15.65
CA ALA A 311 24.00 51.15 14.72
C ALA A 311 23.28 49.81 14.53
N LEU A 312 22.77 49.20 15.62
CA LEU A 312 21.97 47.98 15.56
C LEU A 312 20.63 48.18 14.83
N VAL A 313 19.97 49.33 15.02
CA VAL A 313 18.74 49.68 14.28
C VAL A 313 19.01 49.77 12.78
N GLU A 314 20.07 50.47 12.37
CA GLU A 314 20.45 50.56 10.95
C GLU A 314 20.88 49.21 10.38
N LEU A 315 21.60 48.40 11.16
CA LEU A 315 22.00 47.05 10.77
C LEU A 315 20.79 46.16 10.50
N LEU A 316 19.84 46.07 11.44
CA LEU A 316 18.62 45.28 11.26
C LEU A 316 17.79 45.77 10.07
N LYS A 317 17.69 47.10 9.89
CA LYS A 317 17.03 47.70 8.74
C LYS A 317 17.69 47.32 7.41
N SER A 318 19.02 47.21 7.37
CA SER A 318 19.75 46.73 6.18
C SER A 318 19.42 45.28 5.83
N PHE A 319 19.02 44.48 6.82
CA PHE A 319 18.53 43.11 6.63
C PHE A 319 17.02 43.04 6.36
N GLY A 320 16.35 44.17 6.15
CA GLY A 320 14.90 44.24 5.92
C GLY A 320 14.05 44.11 7.19
N VAL A 321 14.66 44.06 8.37
CA VAL A 321 13.94 44.00 9.66
C VAL A 321 13.58 45.42 10.10
N VAL A 322 12.28 45.74 10.02
CA VAL A 322 11.74 47.05 10.42
C VAL A 322 10.68 46.89 11.51
N PRO A 323 10.70 47.72 12.57
CA PRO A 323 9.74 47.61 13.66
C PRO A 323 8.36 48.12 13.26
N LYS A 324 7.30 47.45 13.73
CA LYS A 324 5.91 47.95 13.65
C LYS A 324 5.56 48.92 14.78
N ALA A 325 6.30 48.88 15.89
CA ALA A 325 6.14 49.73 17.05
C ALA A 325 7.47 49.79 17.81
N VAL A 326 7.69 50.88 18.55
CA VAL A 326 8.88 51.02 19.40
C VAL A 326 8.50 51.43 20.82
N ILE A 327 9.00 50.66 21.80
CA ILE A 327 8.98 51.00 23.23
C ILE A 327 10.41 51.20 23.71
N ARG A 328 10.64 52.01 24.74
CA ARG A 328 11.98 52.18 25.33
C ARG A 328 11.95 52.37 26.84
N HIS A 329 13.15 52.35 27.39
CA HIS A 329 13.44 52.59 28.80
C HIS A 329 14.52 53.66 28.90
N SER A 330 14.27 54.73 29.68
CA SER A 330 15.29 55.71 30.06
C SER A 330 16.07 56.29 28.84
N SER A 331 17.40 56.19 28.81
CA SER A 331 18.27 56.67 27.74
C SER A 331 18.11 55.92 26.41
N GLY A 332 17.55 54.71 26.41
CA GLY A 332 17.18 53.99 25.19
C GLY A 332 16.14 54.74 24.36
N GLU A 333 15.42 55.69 24.95
CA GLU A 333 14.42 56.52 24.29
C GLU A 333 15.00 57.39 23.17
N ILE A 334 16.28 57.76 23.28
CA ILE A 334 17.04 58.50 22.26
C ILE A 334 17.13 57.66 20.97
N ALA A 335 17.49 56.38 21.09
CA ALA A 335 17.60 55.48 19.95
C ALA A 335 16.24 55.11 19.34
N ALA A 336 15.15 55.09 20.12
CA ALA A 336 13.81 54.98 19.53
C ALA A 336 13.40 56.20 18.71
N ALA A 337 13.62 57.39 19.26
CA ALA A 337 13.27 58.62 18.58
C ALA A 337 14.03 58.71 17.25
N TYR A 338 15.28 58.24 17.21
CA TYR A 338 16.02 58.01 15.98
C TYR A 338 15.35 56.96 15.06
N ALA A 339 15.04 55.77 15.59
CA ALA A 339 14.49 54.67 14.80
C ALA A 339 13.18 55.02 14.06
N ILE A 340 12.33 55.84 14.69
CA ILE A 340 11.08 56.32 14.07
C ILE A 340 11.25 57.61 13.25
N GLY A 341 12.47 58.14 13.13
CA GLY A 341 12.78 59.35 12.36
C GLY A 341 12.47 60.68 13.04
N ALA A 342 12.02 60.65 14.30
CA ALA A 342 11.70 61.85 15.07
C ALA A 342 12.94 62.67 15.42
N LEU A 343 14.10 62.02 15.59
CA LEU A 343 15.40 62.67 15.67
C LEU A 343 16.30 62.28 14.50
N SER A 344 17.02 63.25 13.96
CA SER A 344 18.17 63.00 13.09
C SER A 344 19.32 62.32 13.87
N LEU A 345 20.26 61.68 13.17
CA LEU A 345 21.46 61.11 13.79
C LEU A 345 22.20 62.17 14.63
N HIS A 346 22.37 63.36 14.07
CA HIS A 346 23.02 64.48 14.75
C HIS A 346 22.28 64.87 16.03
N SER A 347 20.95 65.02 15.97
CA SER A 347 20.15 65.37 17.16
C SER A 347 20.15 64.25 18.21
N ALA A 348 20.09 62.98 17.81
CA ALA A 348 20.17 61.86 18.74
C ALA A 348 21.53 61.80 19.46
N CYS A 349 22.64 61.99 18.73
CA CYS A 349 23.98 62.10 19.32
C CYS A 349 24.11 63.34 20.23
N LYS A 350 23.51 64.46 19.84
CA LYS A 350 23.51 65.69 20.66
C LYS A 350 22.81 65.47 22.00
N VAL A 351 21.64 64.82 21.97
CA VAL A 351 20.86 64.48 23.16
C VAL A 351 21.65 63.54 24.09
N SER A 352 22.24 62.46 23.57
CA SER A 352 22.99 61.52 24.40
C SER A 352 24.30 62.10 24.94
N PHE A 353 25.02 62.89 24.15
CA PHE A 353 26.28 63.51 24.53
C PHE A 353 26.11 64.49 25.70
N PHE A 354 25.24 65.49 25.56
CA PHE A 354 25.04 66.49 26.61
C PHE A 354 24.40 65.89 27.88
N ARG A 355 23.54 64.88 27.73
CA ARG A 355 22.99 64.15 28.88
C ARG A 355 24.08 63.44 29.67
N GLY A 356 25.01 62.77 28.98
CA GLY A 356 26.16 62.12 29.60
C GLY A 356 27.12 63.12 30.25
N GLN A 357 27.50 64.16 29.51
CA GLN A 357 28.46 65.18 29.96
C GLN A 357 27.98 65.91 31.22
N LEU A 358 26.73 66.37 31.25
CA LEU A 358 26.18 67.10 32.39
C LEU A 358 25.96 66.18 33.60
N ALA A 359 25.53 64.93 33.39
CA ALA A 359 25.41 63.96 34.47
C ALA A 359 26.78 63.57 35.07
N GLY A 360 27.82 63.44 34.24
CA GLY A 360 29.19 63.24 34.69
C GLY A 360 29.72 64.45 35.47
N GLY A 361 29.43 65.66 34.99
CA GLY A 361 29.74 66.91 35.68
C GLY A 361 29.02 67.05 37.03
N LEU A 362 27.77 66.60 37.13
CA LEU A 362 27.00 66.59 38.37
C LEU A 362 27.65 65.66 39.41
N LYS A 363 28.10 64.47 39.00
CA LYS A 363 28.85 63.54 39.87
C LYS A 363 30.14 64.15 40.42
N ALA A 364 30.82 64.97 39.62
CA ALA A 364 32.07 65.63 40.02
C ALA A 364 31.86 66.87 40.90
N LYS A 365 30.71 67.54 40.80
CA LYS A 365 30.40 68.82 41.49
C LYS A 365 29.51 68.69 42.72
N ALA A 366 28.76 67.60 42.86
CA ALA A 366 27.78 67.45 43.93
C ALA A 366 28.44 67.16 45.29
N SER A 367 27.98 67.84 46.34
CA SER A 367 28.40 67.62 47.74
C SER A 367 27.91 66.28 48.30
N THR A 368 26.90 65.68 47.68
CA THR A 368 26.30 64.39 48.03
C THR A 368 26.21 63.51 46.78
N THR A 369 26.73 62.28 46.86
CA THR A 369 26.62 61.31 45.77
C THR A 369 25.21 60.75 45.69
N GLY A 370 24.67 60.69 44.47
CA GLY A 370 23.40 60.02 44.18
C GLY A 370 23.61 58.55 43.83
N ALA A 371 22.65 57.70 44.18
CA ALA A 371 22.68 56.28 43.85
C ALA A 371 21.32 55.81 43.29
N ILE A 372 21.36 54.68 42.60
CA ILE A 372 20.19 54.01 42.05
C ILE A 372 20.27 52.51 42.38
N MET A 373 19.13 51.90 42.72
CA MET A 373 19.03 50.48 43.04
C MET A 373 17.77 49.87 42.44
N SER A 374 17.90 48.76 41.71
CA SER A 374 16.76 47.93 41.31
C SER A 374 16.33 47.05 42.48
N VAL A 375 15.03 46.96 42.73
CA VAL A 375 14.42 46.19 43.83
C VAL A 375 13.22 45.40 43.32
N ASN A 376 13.10 44.14 43.74
CA ASN A 376 11.92 43.31 43.48
C ASN A 376 10.79 43.65 44.47
N LEU A 377 10.25 44.86 44.36
CA LEU A 377 9.11 45.33 45.13
C LEU A 377 8.12 46.05 44.19
N PRO A 378 6.80 45.76 44.26
CA PRO A 378 5.78 46.50 43.53
C PRO A 378 5.75 47.97 43.92
N GLN A 379 5.41 48.86 42.98
CA GLN A 379 5.43 50.31 43.20
C GLN A 379 4.54 50.73 44.38
N GLU A 380 3.37 50.10 44.49
CA GLU A 380 2.37 50.34 45.53
C GLU A 380 2.86 50.04 46.95
N HIS A 381 3.88 49.18 47.11
CA HIS A 381 4.41 48.78 48.41
C HIS A 381 5.65 49.58 48.83
N VAL A 382 6.27 50.34 47.92
CA VAL A 382 7.53 51.07 48.21
C VAL A 382 7.34 52.07 49.35
N VAL A 383 6.31 52.92 49.29
CA VAL A 383 6.09 53.97 50.29
C VAL A 383 5.84 53.38 51.67
N SER A 384 4.92 52.41 51.76
CA SER A 384 4.62 51.73 53.03
C SER A 384 5.83 50.99 53.60
N TYR A 385 6.71 50.45 52.75
CA TYR A 385 7.94 49.80 53.18
C TYR A 385 8.95 50.81 53.76
N LEU A 386 9.11 51.98 53.13
CA LEU A 386 9.99 53.04 53.63
C LEU A 386 9.48 53.65 54.96
N GLU A 387 8.15 53.82 55.08
CA GLU A 387 7.53 54.31 56.32
C GLU A 387 7.71 53.32 57.49
N ALA A 388 7.67 52.01 57.22
CA ALA A 388 7.86 50.97 58.24
C ALA A 388 9.29 50.90 58.82
N MET A 389 10.28 51.51 58.15
CA MET A 389 11.67 51.54 58.62
C MET A 389 11.93 52.55 59.76
N ASP A 390 11.01 53.51 59.96
CA ASP A 390 11.07 54.55 60.99
C ASP A 390 12.41 55.33 61.04
N VAL A 391 13.00 55.61 59.86
CA VAL A 391 14.24 56.39 59.73
C VAL A 391 13.92 57.82 59.28
N VAL A 392 14.30 58.81 60.10
CA VAL A 392 14.05 60.24 59.84
C VAL A 392 14.67 60.69 58.51
N GLY A 393 13.85 61.32 57.66
CA GLY A 393 14.27 61.90 56.38
C GLY A 393 14.49 60.90 55.23
N LEU A 394 14.25 59.60 55.45
CA LEU A 394 14.48 58.55 54.46
C LEU A 394 13.48 58.61 53.30
N THR A 395 12.18 58.73 53.61
CA THR A 395 11.10 58.78 52.61
C THR A 395 11.22 59.99 51.68
N GLU A 396 11.70 61.13 52.19
CA GLU A 396 11.93 62.35 51.39
C GLU A 396 13.17 62.25 50.49
N SER A 397 14.11 61.37 50.85
CA SER A 397 15.40 61.20 50.16
C SER A 397 15.39 60.14 49.06
N ILE A 398 14.28 59.40 48.89
CA ILE A 398 14.13 58.31 47.92
C ILE A 398 12.93 58.56 47.02
N ASN A 399 13.15 58.42 45.72
CA ASN A 399 12.10 58.45 44.69
C ASN A 399 12.12 57.15 43.89
N ILE A 400 10.95 56.81 43.34
CA ILE A 400 10.84 55.71 42.38
C ILE A 400 11.28 56.23 41.01
N ALA A 401 12.47 55.83 40.56
CA ALA A 401 13.05 56.22 39.28
C ALA A 401 12.46 55.43 38.11
N CYS A 402 12.21 54.13 38.27
CA CYS A 402 11.67 53.30 37.20
C CYS A 402 10.67 52.28 37.74
N ILE A 403 9.58 52.07 37.01
CA ILE A 403 8.62 51.00 37.21
C ILE A 403 8.86 50.02 36.05
N ASN A 404 9.69 49.00 36.30
CA ASN A 404 10.20 48.10 35.26
C ASN A 404 9.23 46.95 34.98
N SER A 405 8.63 46.38 36.02
CA SER A 405 7.56 45.39 35.91
C SER A 405 6.59 45.54 37.09
N PRO A 406 5.46 44.83 37.11
CA PRO A 406 4.58 44.82 38.28
C PRO A 406 5.24 44.30 39.56
N LEU A 407 6.40 43.63 39.44
CA LEU A 407 7.13 43.02 40.55
C LEU A 407 8.49 43.69 40.81
N ASN A 408 8.91 44.65 39.98
CA ASN A 408 10.23 45.26 40.05
C ASN A 408 10.17 46.76 39.76
N CYS A 409 10.73 47.54 40.69
CA CYS A 409 10.96 48.97 40.50
C CYS A 409 12.44 49.30 40.73
N THR A 410 12.82 50.53 40.40
CA THR A 410 14.15 51.06 40.62
C THR A 410 14.03 52.33 41.45
N LEU A 411 14.71 52.36 42.59
CA LEU A 411 14.76 53.47 43.52
C LEU A 411 15.98 54.34 43.22
N SER A 412 15.82 55.65 43.37
CA SER A 412 16.87 56.65 43.20
C SER A 412 16.86 57.61 44.37
N GLY A 413 18.02 58.01 44.86
CA GLY A 413 18.12 58.91 46.00
C GLY A 413 19.56 59.26 46.32
N THR A 414 19.78 59.83 47.50
CA THR A 414 21.13 59.97 48.06
C THR A 414 21.75 58.59 48.32
N GLU A 415 23.07 58.49 48.20
CA GLU A 415 23.78 57.22 48.37
C GLU A 415 23.55 56.60 49.76
N TRP A 416 23.62 57.41 50.82
CA TRP A 416 23.29 56.98 52.19
C TRP A 416 21.89 56.37 52.29
N ALA A 417 20.87 57.00 51.69
CA ALA A 417 19.49 56.53 51.78
C ALA A 417 19.32 55.19 51.06
N ILE A 418 19.89 55.07 49.85
CA ILE A 418 19.86 53.84 49.07
C ILE A 418 20.58 52.70 49.79
N ASP A 419 21.74 52.95 50.38
CA ASP A 419 22.50 51.93 51.12
C ASP A 419 21.78 51.49 52.40
N THR A 420 21.12 52.43 53.11
CA THR A 420 20.27 52.12 54.27
C THR A 420 19.12 51.20 53.90
N VAL A 421 18.39 51.51 52.82
CA VAL A 421 17.26 50.70 52.34
C VAL A 421 17.72 49.34 51.84
N ARG A 422 18.88 49.29 51.17
CA ARG A 422 19.48 48.06 50.69
C ARG A 422 19.75 47.08 51.84
N GLU A 423 20.40 47.54 52.91
CA GLU A 423 20.73 46.67 54.04
C GLU A 423 19.50 46.02 54.67
N GLN A 424 18.39 46.76 54.75
CA GLN A 424 17.14 46.22 55.27
C GLN A 424 16.44 45.28 54.29
N LEU A 425 16.40 45.60 52.99
CA LEU A 425 15.86 44.70 51.97
C LEU A 425 16.63 43.38 51.89
N ASP A 426 17.96 43.45 52.03
CA ASP A 426 18.84 42.27 52.11
C ASP A 426 18.50 41.41 53.36
N LYS A 427 18.20 42.02 54.51
CA LYS A 427 17.73 41.31 55.72
C LYS A 427 16.36 40.64 55.52
N ASP A 428 15.47 41.30 54.80
CA ASP A 428 14.11 40.81 54.53
C ASP A 428 14.06 39.80 53.37
N GLY A 429 15.20 39.46 52.77
CA GLY A 429 15.31 38.48 51.69
C GLY A 429 14.76 38.96 50.35
N ILE A 430 14.59 40.28 50.17
CA ILE A 430 14.11 40.89 48.93
C ILE A 430 15.30 41.15 48.02
N PHE A 431 15.24 40.62 46.78
CA PHE A 431 16.32 40.81 45.81
C PHE A 431 16.52 42.29 45.46
N VAL A 432 17.76 42.77 45.64
CA VAL A 432 18.20 44.11 45.32
C VAL A 432 19.49 44.13 44.52
N GLN A 433 19.64 45.12 43.64
CA GLN A 433 20.86 45.35 42.87
C GLN A 433 21.14 46.85 42.73
N LYS A 434 22.15 47.34 43.48
CA LYS A 434 22.69 48.70 43.32
C LYS A 434 23.38 48.84 41.96
N LEU A 435 23.02 49.88 41.20
CA LEU A 435 23.54 50.13 39.86
C LEU A 435 24.78 51.04 39.91
N LYS A 436 25.78 50.75 39.08
CA LYS A 436 27.05 51.51 39.00
C LYS A 436 26.91 52.81 38.18
N THR A 437 25.98 53.69 38.54
CA THR A 437 25.80 54.99 37.85
C THR A 437 26.49 56.13 38.59
N GLY A 438 26.45 56.11 39.93
CA GLY A 438 26.91 57.21 40.79
C GLY A 438 26.14 58.52 40.60
N VAL A 439 24.94 58.44 40.03
CA VAL A 439 24.05 59.57 39.72
C VAL A 439 22.60 59.08 39.90
N ALA A 440 21.75 59.87 40.55
CA ALA A 440 20.34 59.58 40.83
C ALA A 440 19.40 60.05 39.70
N TYR A 441 19.50 59.43 38.52
CA TYR A 441 18.59 59.66 37.39
C TYR A 441 17.11 59.47 37.74
N HIS A 442 16.22 60.13 37.00
CA HIS A 442 14.76 60.03 37.14
C HIS A 442 14.25 60.44 38.53
N SER A 443 14.89 61.46 39.08
CA SER A 443 14.57 62.05 40.36
C SER A 443 14.74 63.57 40.33
N PRO A 444 14.21 64.30 41.33
CA PRO A 444 14.41 65.73 41.48
C PRO A 444 15.90 66.16 41.52
N PHE A 445 16.83 65.25 41.83
CA PHE A 445 18.27 65.54 41.78
C PHE A 445 18.75 65.95 40.37
N MET A 446 18.09 65.47 39.32
CA MET A 446 18.44 65.84 37.94
C MET A 446 18.02 67.27 37.57
N SER A 447 17.14 67.91 38.35
CA SER A 447 16.71 69.28 38.12
C SER A 447 17.86 70.29 38.20
N ILE A 448 18.93 69.96 38.92
CA ILE A 448 20.15 70.80 39.04
C ILE A 448 20.78 71.08 37.67
N ILE A 449 20.73 70.11 36.76
CA ILE A 449 21.31 70.21 35.41
C ILE A 449 20.26 70.43 34.32
N ALA A 450 18.97 70.57 34.67
CA ALA A 450 17.87 70.61 33.71
C ALA A 450 17.93 71.85 32.79
N ASP A 451 18.16 73.04 33.35
CA ASP A 451 18.20 74.29 32.58
C ASP A 451 19.42 74.34 31.64
N GLU A 452 20.58 73.91 32.13
CA GLU A 452 21.79 73.82 31.31
C GLU A 452 21.62 72.79 30.17
N TYR A 453 21.04 71.63 30.48
CA TYR A 453 20.75 70.61 29.48
C TYR A 453 19.79 71.13 28.41
N ARG A 454 18.69 71.78 28.82
CA ARG A 454 17.72 72.40 27.89
C ARG A 454 18.38 73.42 26.96
N SER A 455 19.23 74.27 27.51
CA SER A 455 19.96 75.31 26.78
C SER A 455 20.90 74.71 25.74
N GLN A 456 21.72 73.72 26.14
CA GLN A 456 22.68 73.06 25.25
C GLN A 456 22.00 72.29 24.10
N LEU A 457 20.85 71.67 24.36
CA LEU A 457 20.09 70.95 23.33
C LEU A 457 19.58 71.87 22.22
N GLY A 458 19.14 73.09 22.55
CA GLY A 458 18.63 74.07 21.56
C GLY A 458 17.53 73.49 20.66
N THR A 459 17.61 73.77 19.36
CA THR A 459 16.68 73.19 18.35
C THR A 459 17.14 71.78 17.95
N LEU A 460 16.21 70.81 17.97
CA LEU A 460 16.46 69.45 17.51
C LEU A 460 15.75 69.22 16.18
N GLU A 461 16.43 68.54 15.25
CA GLU A 461 15.95 68.30 13.89
C GLU A 461 15.46 66.86 13.74
N ALA A 462 14.34 66.69 13.04
CA ALA A 462 13.87 65.39 12.58
C ALA A 462 14.68 64.88 11.38
N SER A 463 14.63 63.58 11.11
CA SER A 463 15.35 62.99 9.97
C SER A 463 14.80 63.50 8.63
N LYS A 464 15.69 63.95 7.73
CA LYS A 464 15.33 64.44 6.39
C LYS A 464 14.96 63.31 5.41
N SER A 465 15.34 62.06 5.71
CA SER A 465 15.26 60.91 4.78
C SER A 465 13.99 60.06 4.90
N GLN A 466 13.05 60.39 5.79
CA GLN A 466 12.02 59.44 6.26
C GLN A 466 10.56 59.90 6.04
N ARG A 467 10.30 60.69 4.98
CA ARG A 467 8.94 61.20 4.66
C ARG A 467 8.08 60.27 3.79
N VAL A 468 8.57 59.11 3.36
CA VAL A 468 7.86 58.20 2.44
C VAL A 468 7.59 56.87 3.13
N GLY A 469 6.51 56.79 3.92
CA GLY A 469 6.05 55.55 4.57
C GLY A 469 5.10 55.78 5.75
N PRO A 470 4.38 54.75 6.23
CA PRO A 470 3.57 54.84 7.44
C PRO A 470 4.45 55.15 8.67
N SER A 471 4.02 56.09 9.51
CA SER A 471 4.75 56.46 10.73
C SER A 471 4.74 55.31 11.73
N VAL A 472 5.92 54.81 12.12
CA VAL A 472 6.06 53.80 13.18
C VAL A 472 5.70 54.45 14.54
N PRO A 473 4.69 53.95 15.27
CA PRO A 473 4.32 54.50 16.57
C PRO A 473 5.39 54.23 17.62
N MET A 474 5.61 55.21 18.50
CA MET A 474 6.48 55.10 19.66
C MET A 474 5.67 55.33 20.95
N VAL A 475 5.88 54.48 21.94
CA VAL A 475 5.34 54.65 23.29
C VAL A 475 6.43 55.23 24.18
N SER A 476 6.13 56.39 24.76
CA SER A 476 7.04 57.12 25.63
C SER A 476 7.12 56.47 27.00
N SER A 477 8.35 56.32 27.49
CA SER A 477 8.60 55.78 28.83
C SER A 477 8.34 56.82 29.93
N VAL A 478 8.24 58.09 29.57
CA VAL A 478 7.91 59.20 30.47
C VAL A 478 6.41 59.25 30.77
N THR A 479 5.58 59.10 29.73
CA THR A 479 4.13 59.24 29.84
C THR A 479 3.39 57.92 29.93
N GLY A 480 4.05 56.80 29.60
CA GLY A 480 3.41 55.48 29.48
C GLY A 480 2.40 55.41 28.33
N ARG A 481 2.47 56.33 27.36
CA ARG A 481 1.49 56.48 26.26
C ARG A 481 2.17 56.75 24.93
N ALA A 482 1.44 56.58 23.83
CA ALA A 482 1.92 56.91 22.49
C ALA A 482 2.29 58.40 22.39
N VAL A 483 3.48 58.70 21.86
CA VAL A 483 4.03 60.05 21.75
C VAL A 483 4.07 60.51 20.30
N ARG A 484 3.80 61.80 20.07
CA ARG A 484 3.92 62.43 18.74
C ARG A 484 5.37 62.79 18.45
N SER A 485 5.84 62.53 17.23
CA SER A 485 7.21 62.84 16.82
C SER A 485 7.60 64.31 17.00
N SER A 486 6.64 65.24 16.86
CA SER A 486 6.87 66.68 17.07
C SER A 486 7.23 67.05 18.52
N LEU A 487 6.83 66.24 19.50
CA LEU A 487 7.21 66.47 20.90
C LEU A 487 8.66 66.05 21.16
N LEU A 488 9.11 64.98 20.49
CA LEU A 488 10.46 64.43 20.62
C LEU A 488 11.55 65.37 20.06
N THR A 489 11.17 66.32 19.21
CA THR A 489 12.06 67.39 18.72
C THR A 489 12.16 68.58 19.67
N THR A 490 11.53 68.54 20.84
CA THR A 490 11.61 69.61 21.84
C THR A 490 12.66 69.29 22.90
N ALA A 491 13.51 70.27 23.25
CA ALA A 491 14.50 70.10 24.32
C ALA A 491 13.85 69.76 25.67
N GLN A 492 12.66 70.33 25.95
CA GLN A 492 11.93 70.09 27.20
C GLN A 492 11.58 68.61 27.39
N TYR A 493 11.20 67.91 26.32
CA TYR A 493 10.91 66.47 26.40
C TYR A 493 12.08 65.66 26.95
N TRP A 494 13.31 66.00 26.55
CA TRP A 494 14.50 65.28 26.98
C TRP A 494 14.90 65.62 28.41
N VAL A 495 14.59 66.84 28.88
CA VAL A 495 14.66 67.19 30.30
C VAL A 495 13.67 66.36 31.10
N ASP A 496 12.41 66.29 30.65
CA ASP A 496 11.37 65.51 31.30
C ASP A 496 11.75 64.02 31.34
N ASN A 497 12.37 63.49 30.27
CA ASN A 497 12.90 62.12 30.19
C ASN A 497 14.07 61.83 31.16
N MET A 498 14.79 62.85 31.62
CA MET A 498 15.89 62.69 32.57
C MET A 498 15.42 62.83 34.02
N VAL A 499 14.38 63.63 34.27
CA VAL A 499 13.89 63.98 35.61
C VAL A 499 12.71 63.11 36.06
N SER A 500 11.80 62.76 35.14
CA SER A 500 10.55 62.06 35.47
C SER A 500 10.76 60.55 35.63
N PRO A 501 9.90 59.87 36.42
CA PRO A 501 9.95 58.42 36.57
C PRO A 501 9.66 57.69 35.25
N VAL A 502 10.39 56.59 34.99
CA VAL A 502 10.22 55.72 33.82
C VAL A 502 9.08 54.73 34.06
N ARG A 503 8.02 54.83 33.26
CA ARG A 503 6.82 53.98 33.29
C ARG A 503 6.89 52.84 32.27
N PHE A 504 7.88 51.96 32.41
CA PHE A 504 8.14 50.91 31.42
C PHE A 504 7.07 49.81 31.42
N THR A 505 6.55 49.43 32.60
CA THR A 505 5.44 48.48 32.72
C THR A 505 4.23 48.90 31.88
N ASP A 506 3.80 50.16 31.99
CA ASP A 506 2.68 50.71 31.23
C ASP A 506 2.92 50.63 29.72
N ALA A 507 4.16 50.92 29.30
CA ALA A 507 4.54 50.88 27.89
C ALA A 507 4.51 49.45 27.31
N VAL A 508 4.91 48.44 28.09
CA VAL A 508 4.84 47.02 27.68
C VAL A 508 3.40 46.51 27.69
N GLN A 509 2.58 46.91 28.67
CA GLN A 509 1.17 46.52 28.76
C GLN A 509 0.34 46.97 27.54
N ILE A 510 0.67 48.12 26.94
CA ILE A 510 0.03 48.56 25.68
C ILE A 510 0.21 47.52 24.57
N LEU A 511 1.31 46.77 24.55
CA LEU A 511 1.57 45.75 23.53
C LEU A 511 0.85 44.41 23.82
N THR A 512 0.39 44.18 25.05
CA THR A 512 -0.29 42.94 25.46
C THR A 512 -1.82 43.07 25.46
N GLN A 513 -2.35 44.29 25.39
CA GLN A 513 -3.79 44.58 25.27
C GLN A 513 -4.37 44.15 23.92
N ASP A 514 -5.69 43.93 23.87
CA ASP A 514 -6.34 43.43 22.66
C ASP A 514 -6.40 44.50 21.55
N SER A 515 -6.16 44.12 20.29
CA SER A 515 -6.07 45.08 19.18
C SER A 515 -7.37 45.86 18.96
N ALA A 516 -8.51 45.33 19.41
CA ALA A 516 -9.81 46.00 19.34
C ALA A 516 -9.97 47.16 20.35
N THR A 517 -9.19 47.20 21.43
CA THR A 517 -9.25 48.26 22.45
C THR A 517 -8.18 49.34 22.27
N LEU A 518 -7.18 49.12 21.40
CA LEU A 518 -6.09 50.06 21.17
C LEU A 518 -6.49 51.14 20.15
N LYS A 519 -6.74 52.37 20.63
CA LYS A 519 -6.95 53.59 19.79
C LYS A 519 -5.72 54.02 18.98
N VAL A 520 -4.62 53.26 19.01
CA VAL A 520 -3.31 53.62 18.45
C VAL A 520 -3.06 52.95 17.08
N GLY A 521 -3.97 52.10 16.59
CA GLY A 521 -3.79 51.40 15.31
C GLY A 521 -2.66 50.37 15.32
N LEU A 522 -2.21 49.96 16.51
CA LEU A 522 -1.23 48.89 16.70
C LEU A 522 -1.91 47.54 16.42
N GLY A 523 -1.54 46.90 15.31
CA GLY A 523 -1.90 45.50 15.06
C GLY A 523 -1.32 44.56 16.12
N SER A 524 -1.70 43.29 16.10
CA SER A 524 -1.19 42.30 17.06
C SER A 524 0.34 42.16 16.94
N ILE A 525 1.07 42.45 18.03
CA ILE A 525 2.52 42.25 18.11
C ILE A 525 2.79 40.83 18.61
N THR A 526 3.57 40.06 17.84
CA THR A 526 3.91 38.66 18.16
C THR A 526 5.33 38.50 18.69
N ASP A 527 6.21 39.46 18.39
CA ASP A 527 7.66 39.35 18.64
C ASP A 527 8.21 40.67 19.15
N LEU A 528 8.97 40.62 20.25
CA LEU A 528 9.69 41.74 20.83
C LEU A 528 11.19 41.52 20.67
N VAL A 529 11.87 42.47 20.04
CA VAL A 529 13.33 42.45 19.85
C VAL A 529 13.95 43.56 20.69
N GLU A 530 14.74 43.18 21.70
CA GLU A 530 15.50 44.13 22.51
C GLU A 530 16.75 44.60 21.77
N ILE A 531 16.85 45.92 21.59
CA ILE A 531 18.00 46.57 20.97
C ILE A 531 18.87 47.17 22.08
N GLY A 532 20.03 46.58 22.31
CA GLY A 532 20.96 47.03 23.35
C GLY A 532 22.22 46.16 23.38
N PRO A 533 23.19 46.52 24.24
CA PRO A 533 24.42 45.73 24.43
C PRO A 533 24.17 44.38 25.09
N HIS A 534 23.03 44.21 25.78
CA HIS A 534 22.61 42.99 26.45
C HIS A 534 21.09 42.99 26.70
N CYS A 535 20.53 41.82 27.00
CA CYS A 535 19.11 41.59 27.30
C CYS A 535 18.73 41.98 28.74
N VAL A 536 18.94 43.24 29.11
CA VAL A 536 18.70 43.74 30.48
C VAL A 536 17.20 43.76 30.82
N LEU A 537 16.34 44.02 29.83
CA LEU A 537 14.90 44.15 30.05
C LEU A 537 14.13 42.83 29.90
N ARG A 538 14.83 41.70 29.66
CA ARG A 538 14.22 40.39 29.46
C ARG A 538 13.26 40.00 30.59
N ARG A 539 13.74 40.03 31.84
CA ARG A 539 12.93 39.64 33.01
C ARG A 539 11.75 40.60 33.23
N PRO A 540 11.94 41.93 33.26
CA PRO A 540 10.82 42.86 33.37
C PRO A 540 9.74 42.71 32.30
N ILE A 541 10.14 42.47 31.04
CA ILE A 541 9.20 42.21 29.94
C ILE A 541 8.43 40.91 30.18
N GLN A 542 9.12 39.83 30.57
CA GLN A 542 8.49 38.54 30.85
C GLN A 542 7.52 38.60 32.04
N ASP A 543 7.89 39.29 33.13
CA ASP A 543 7.02 39.50 34.30
C ASP A 543 5.73 40.25 33.90
N THR A 544 5.87 41.30 33.09
CA THR A 544 4.74 42.12 32.63
C THR A 544 3.82 41.34 31.68
N ILE A 545 4.37 40.57 30.76
CA ILE A 545 3.58 39.71 29.85
C ILE A 545 2.87 38.60 30.64
N GLY A 546 3.56 37.99 31.61
CA GLY A 546 3.02 36.90 32.43
C GLY A 546 1.78 37.29 33.24
N GLN A 547 1.72 38.53 33.74
CA GLN A 547 0.58 39.04 34.49
C GLN A 547 -0.60 39.51 33.62
N ALA A 548 -0.40 39.77 32.33
CA ALA A 548 -1.43 40.33 31.44
C ALA A 548 -2.60 39.36 31.11
N GLY A 549 -2.76 38.25 31.84
CA GLY A 549 -3.94 37.36 31.83
C GLY A 549 -4.17 36.54 30.55
N ASN A 550 -3.53 36.90 29.44
CA ASN A 550 -3.75 36.30 28.12
C ASN A 550 -2.66 35.27 27.76
N ARG A 551 -2.66 34.12 28.45
CA ARG A 551 -1.79 32.96 28.12
C ARG A 551 -1.92 32.47 26.67
N LYS A 552 -2.94 32.93 25.92
CA LYS A 552 -3.19 32.57 24.51
C LYS A 552 -2.36 33.37 23.49
N LYS A 553 -1.88 34.59 23.80
CA LYS A 553 -0.98 35.35 22.91
C LYS A 553 0.46 35.09 23.33
N GLN A 554 1.11 34.10 22.72
CA GLN A 554 2.55 33.85 22.91
C GLN A 554 3.36 34.99 22.26
N VAL A 555 3.54 36.11 22.97
CA VAL A 555 4.50 37.14 22.56
C VAL A 555 5.90 36.60 22.82
N ARG A 556 6.68 36.42 21.76
CA ARG A 556 8.06 35.93 21.81
C ARG A 556 9.00 37.09 22.10
N TYR A 557 10.13 36.79 22.74
CA TYR A 557 11.15 37.77 23.08
C TYR A 557 12.52 37.31 22.60
N ALA A 558 13.27 38.21 21.97
CA ALA A 558 14.65 38.01 21.56
C ALA A 558 15.49 39.28 21.81
N SER A 559 16.81 39.13 21.88
CA SER A 559 17.76 40.24 21.97
C SER A 559 18.77 40.13 20.85
N VAL A 560 19.23 41.27 20.32
CA VAL A 560 20.25 41.28 19.27
C VAL A 560 21.61 40.84 19.81
N LEU A 561 21.96 41.30 21.01
CA LEU A 561 23.25 41.03 21.65
C LEU A 561 23.08 40.36 23.01
N TYR A 562 24.03 39.48 23.34
CA TYR A 562 24.15 38.83 24.63
C TYR A 562 25.57 39.04 25.16
N ARG A 563 25.68 39.32 26.46
CA ARG A 563 26.98 39.47 27.13
C ARG A 563 27.75 38.16 26.99
N SER A 564 29.04 38.26 26.67
CA SER A 564 29.93 37.11 26.49
C SER A 564 29.57 36.18 25.31
N LYS A 565 28.73 36.63 24.36
CA LYS A 565 28.45 35.94 23.09
C LYS A 565 28.95 36.79 21.92
N SER A 566 29.37 36.13 20.83
CA SER A 566 29.73 36.82 19.59
C SER A 566 28.54 37.60 19.04
N ALA A 567 28.74 38.90 18.79
CA ALA A 567 27.71 39.79 18.24
C ALA A 567 27.25 39.35 16.85
N ILE A 568 28.16 38.81 16.03
CA ILE A 568 27.85 38.29 14.71
C ILE A 568 26.93 37.09 14.84
N GLN A 569 27.31 36.12 15.70
CA GLN A 569 26.53 34.90 15.89
C GLN A 569 25.13 35.21 16.44
N SER A 570 25.01 36.03 17.49
CA SER A 570 23.70 36.36 18.07
C SER A 570 22.80 37.11 17.10
N THR A 571 23.37 37.98 16.26
CA THR A 571 22.62 38.70 15.23
C THR A 571 22.12 37.74 14.14
N LEU A 572 22.97 36.83 13.63
CA LEU A 572 22.56 35.84 12.62
C LEU A 572 21.52 34.87 13.17
N GLU A 573 21.64 34.43 14.42
CA GLU A 573 20.63 33.60 15.07
C GLU A 573 19.28 34.33 15.18
N LEU A 574 19.27 35.60 15.60
CA LEU A 574 18.05 36.41 15.63
C LEU A 574 17.38 36.46 14.25
N LEU A 575 18.15 36.67 13.18
CA LEU A 575 17.63 36.69 11.81
C LEU A 575 17.08 35.33 11.38
N GLY A 576 17.74 34.24 11.75
CA GLY A 576 17.26 32.88 11.54
C GLY A 576 15.93 32.59 12.26
N HIS A 577 15.80 33.03 13.51
CA HIS A 577 14.56 32.95 14.28
C HIS A 577 13.43 33.71 13.57
N LEU A 578 13.69 34.99 13.23
CA LEU A 578 12.71 35.83 12.54
C LEU A 578 12.27 35.22 11.20
N PHE A 579 13.20 34.63 10.44
CA PHE A 579 12.89 33.90 9.21
C PHE A 579 11.98 32.68 9.45
N CYS A 580 12.26 31.89 10.48
CA CYS A 580 11.45 30.71 10.82
C CYS A 580 10.04 31.10 11.31
N ASP A 581 9.95 32.20 12.04
CA ASP A 581 8.69 32.78 12.51
C ASP A 581 7.87 33.45 11.40
N GLY A 582 8.43 33.57 10.19
CA GLY A 582 7.71 34.07 9.00
C GLY A 582 7.92 35.55 8.69
N HIS A 583 8.80 36.25 9.42
CA HIS A 583 9.11 37.65 9.15
C HIS A 583 9.91 37.82 7.86
N THR A 584 9.74 38.97 7.22
CA THR A 584 10.55 39.34 6.05
C THR A 584 11.97 39.67 6.50
N VAL A 585 12.92 38.81 6.12
CA VAL A 585 14.35 38.97 6.43
C VAL A 585 15.16 38.72 5.17
N SER A 586 16.09 39.62 4.87
CA SER A 586 17.05 39.45 3.77
C SER A 586 18.26 38.65 4.25
N ILE A 587 18.17 37.33 4.10
CA ILE A 587 19.26 36.41 4.44
C ILE A 587 20.51 36.65 3.57
N ALA A 588 20.33 37.08 2.31
CA ALA A 588 21.44 37.41 1.43
C ALA A 588 22.26 38.61 1.96
N GLU A 589 21.59 39.69 2.39
CA GLU A 589 22.28 40.85 2.99
C GLU A 589 22.93 40.48 4.33
N ALA A 590 22.28 39.62 5.14
CA ALA A 590 22.85 39.09 6.38
C ALA A 590 24.16 38.32 6.16
N ASN A 591 24.29 37.66 5.02
CA ASN A 591 25.50 36.95 4.59
C ASN A 591 26.51 37.83 3.83
N HIS A 592 26.31 39.15 3.81
CA HIS A 592 27.12 40.13 3.05
C HIS A 592 27.12 39.90 1.52
N GLN A 593 26.03 39.36 0.97
CA GLN A 593 25.89 39.05 -0.45
C GLN A 593 25.17 40.19 -1.17
N SER A 594 25.89 41.29 -1.38
CA SER A 594 25.34 42.51 -1.99
C SER A 594 24.84 42.28 -3.42
N PRO A 595 23.90 43.10 -3.94
CA PRO A 595 23.39 42.97 -5.30
C PRO A 595 24.46 43.11 -6.39
N SER A 596 25.54 43.84 -6.09
CA SER A 596 26.70 44.07 -6.96
C SER A 596 27.71 42.91 -7.00
N GLN A 597 27.68 42.00 -6.03
CA GLN A 597 28.59 40.85 -5.90
C GLN A 597 27.77 39.60 -5.53
N LYS A 598 26.84 39.19 -6.41
CA LYS A 598 26.07 37.96 -6.20
C LYS A 598 26.98 36.75 -6.43
N PRO A 599 27.16 35.87 -5.43
CA PRO A 599 27.79 34.58 -5.67
C PRO A 599 27.04 33.82 -6.77
N ALA A 600 27.74 32.97 -7.52
CA ALA A 600 27.07 31.96 -8.32
C ALA A 600 26.20 31.08 -7.39
N PHE A 601 25.10 30.53 -7.90
CA PHE A 601 24.31 29.58 -7.13
C PHE A 601 24.71 28.14 -7.50
N LEU A 602 24.55 27.22 -6.56
CA LEU A 602 24.83 25.81 -6.77
C LEU A 602 23.68 25.17 -7.54
N VAL A 603 24.02 24.45 -8.61
CA VAL A 603 23.05 23.78 -9.50
C VAL A 603 22.82 22.31 -9.15
N ASP A 604 23.69 21.76 -8.31
CA ASP A 604 23.81 20.35 -7.93
C ASP A 604 23.39 20.10 -6.48
N CYS A 605 22.65 21.04 -5.88
CA CYS A 605 22.10 20.85 -4.54
C CYS A 605 21.12 19.66 -4.50
N PRO A 606 21.02 18.96 -3.34
CA PRO A 606 20.08 17.85 -3.16
C PRO A 606 18.65 18.17 -3.60
N GLU A 607 17.98 17.21 -4.23
CA GLU A 607 16.56 17.31 -4.56
C GLU A 607 15.70 17.29 -3.29
N TYR A 608 14.45 17.75 -3.41
CA TYR A 608 13.52 17.73 -2.28
C TYR A 608 13.10 16.29 -1.95
N PRO A 609 13.29 15.80 -0.72
CA PRO A 609 13.00 14.42 -0.36
C PRO A 609 11.49 14.22 -0.07
N PHE A 610 10.72 14.02 -1.15
CA PHE A 610 9.29 13.72 -1.08
C PHE A 610 9.00 12.52 -0.17
N ASP A 611 7.88 12.58 0.54
CA ASP A 611 7.42 11.48 1.39
C ASP A 611 6.72 10.42 0.55
N HIS A 612 7.38 9.28 0.35
CA HIS A 612 6.85 8.13 -0.39
C HIS A 612 6.32 7.02 0.53
N SER A 613 6.12 7.30 1.83
CA SER A 613 5.58 6.32 2.79
C SER A 613 4.14 5.87 2.46
N HIS A 614 3.38 6.72 1.77
CA HIS A 614 2.04 6.42 1.29
C HIS A 614 2.02 6.30 -0.23
N VAL A 615 1.50 5.17 -0.71
CA VAL A 615 1.28 4.93 -2.14
C VAL A 615 -0.11 5.45 -2.50
N TYR A 616 -0.16 6.62 -3.14
CA TYR A 616 -1.41 7.18 -3.68
C TYR A 616 -1.69 6.61 -5.08
N TRP A 617 -2.01 5.32 -5.14
CA TRP A 617 -2.33 4.64 -6.39
C TRP A 617 -3.71 3.98 -6.32
N ALA A 618 -4.60 4.39 -7.24
CA ALA A 618 -5.96 3.84 -7.35
C ALA A 618 -6.06 3.04 -8.65
N GLU A 619 -5.97 1.71 -8.54
CA GLU A 619 -6.17 0.79 -9.66
C GLU A 619 -7.46 0.01 -9.45
N SER A 620 -8.37 0.05 -10.43
CA SER A 620 -9.61 -0.74 -10.36
C SER A 620 -9.29 -2.24 -10.46
N ARG A 621 -10.15 -3.09 -9.89
CA ARG A 621 -10.03 -4.54 -10.05
C ARG A 621 -9.93 -4.94 -11.53
N LEU A 622 -10.72 -4.33 -12.41
CA LEU A 622 -10.71 -4.64 -13.85
C LEU A 622 -9.37 -4.30 -14.52
N ASN A 623 -8.79 -3.14 -14.21
CA ASN A 623 -7.49 -2.75 -14.77
C ASN A 623 -6.37 -3.64 -14.23
N ARG A 624 -6.39 -3.91 -12.92
CA ARG A 624 -5.43 -4.81 -12.28
C ARG A 624 -5.51 -6.21 -12.87
N ASP A 625 -6.72 -6.77 -12.98
CA ASP A 625 -6.95 -8.13 -13.47
C ASP A 625 -6.67 -8.23 -14.98
N PHE A 626 -6.79 -7.12 -15.74
CA PHE A 626 -6.33 -7.04 -17.14
C PHE A 626 -4.80 -6.98 -17.25
N ARG A 627 -4.13 -6.18 -16.40
CA ARG A 627 -2.67 -6.00 -16.41
C ARG A 627 -1.92 -7.21 -15.85
N LEU A 628 -2.45 -7.82 -14.80
CA LEU A 628 -1.89 -8.99 -14.11
C LEU A 628 -2.53 -10.31 -14.58
N ARG A 629 -3.18 -10.28 -15.73
CA ARG A 629 -3.87 -11.43 -16.30
C ARG A 629 -2.86 -12.54 -16.59
N GLU A 630 -3.02 -13.67 -15.91
CA GLU A 630 -2.18 -14.84 -16.17
C GLU A 630 -2.41 -15.38 -17.58
N PRO A 631 -1.36 -15.91 -18.24
CA PRO A 631 -1.52 -16.57 -19.53
C PRO A 631 -2.45 -17.77 -19.39
N VAL A 632 -3.33 -17.92 -20.39
CA VAL A 632 -4.18 -19.11 -20.51
C VAL A 632 -3.34 -20.21 -21.14
N SER A 633 -3.22 -21.35 -20.46
CA SER A 633 -2.62 -22.54 -21.04
C SER A 633 -3.52 -23.11 -22.13
N GLY A 634 -2.92 -23.54 -23.25
CA GLY A 634 -3.59 -24.17 -24.39
C GLY A 634 -4.23 -23.19 -25.38
N ASP A 635 -4.48 -23.68 -26.59
CA ASP A 635 -4.83 -22.85 -27.74
C ASP A 635 -6.36 -22.68 -27.90
N THR A 636 -7.16 -23.44 -27.14
CA THR A 636 -8.63 -23.52 -27.32
C THR A 636 -9.44 -22.49 -26.55
N LEU A 637 -9.01 -22.08 -25.36
CA LEU A 637 -9.78 -21.16 -24.49
C LEU A 637 -9.60 -19.68 -24.82
N GLY A 638 -8.51 -19.30 -25.51
CA GLY A 638 -8.18 -17.91 -25.77
C GLY A 638 -7.62 -17.23 -24.52
N SER A 639 -8.34 -16.26 -23.96
CA SER A 639 -7.82 -15.42 -22.86
C SER A 639 -8.85 -15.20 -21.74
N ARG A 640 -8.43 -15.14 -20.45
CA ARG A 640 -9.29 -15.01 -19.24
C ARG A 640 -10.10 -13.71 -19.18
N PHE A 641 -11.40 -13.63 -19.37
CA PHE A 641 -12.12 -12.34 -19.44
C PHE A 641 -11.69 -11.31 -18.37
N TYR A 642 -11.56 -10.02 -18.73
CA TYR A 642 -10.96 -8.98 -17.86
C TYR A 642 -11.71 -8.81 -16.53
N ASP A 643 -12.99 -9.17 -16.49
CA ASP A 643 -13.77 -9.32 -15.28
C ASP A 643 -13.65 -10.75 -14.73
N TRP A 644 -12.42 -11.17 -14.42
CA TRP A 644 -12.14 -12.52 -13.95
C TRP A 644 -12.74 -12.76 -12.57
N ASN A 645 -13.48 -13.86 -12.41
CA ASN A 645 -14.05 -14.28 -11.14
C ASN A 645 -13.70 -15.75 -10.91
N PRO A 646 -12.93 -16.12 -9.86
CA PRO A 646 -12.54 -17.50 -9.62
C PRO A 646 -13.74 -18.43 -9.34
N LEU A 647 -14.89 -17.89 -8.90
CA LEU A 647 -16.13 -18.66 -8.72
C LEU A 647 -16.95 -18.82 -9.99
N LYS A 648 -16.66 -18.01 -11.02
CA LYS A 648 -17.30 -18.04 -12.34
C LYS A 648 -16.25 -17.68 -13.41
N PRO A 649 -15.24 -18.54 -13.58
CA PRO A 649 -14.15 -18.25 -14.49
C PRO A 649 -14.70 -18.15 -15.91
N THR A 650 -14.27 -17.14 -16.64
CA THR A 650 -14.76 -16.87 -17.99
C THR A 650 -13.57 -16.67 -18.91
N TRP A 651 -13.62 -17.29 -20.08
CA TRP A 651 -12.60 -17.14 -21.11
C TRP A 651 -13.27 -16.63 -22.38
N ARG A 652 -12.49 -15.94 -23.21
CA ARG A 652 -12.93 -15.44 -24.50
C ARG A 652 -11.88 -15.78 -25.54
N ASN A 653 -12.35 -16.42 -26.61
CA ASN A 653 -11.58 -16.67 -27.82
C ASN A 653 -12.32 -16.12 -29.03
N LEU A 654 -11.57 -15.69 -30.04
CA LEU A 654 -12.08 -15.24 -31.33
C LEU A 654 -11.35 -16.07 -32.38
N TRP A 655 -12.10 -16.93 -33.07
CA TRP A 655 -11.53 -17.85 -34.04
C TRP A 655 -11.66 -17.27 -35.44
N SER A 656 -10.58 -17.37 -36.23
CA SER A 656 -10.56 -17.09 -37.66
C SER A 656 -9.83 -18.22 -38.36
N VAL A 657 -10.24 -18.56 -39.58
CA VAL A 657 -9.55 -19.55 -40.41
C VAL A 657 -8.12 -19.07 -40.75
N GLU A 658 -7.88 -17.76 -40.83
CA GLU A 658 -6.54 -17.20 -41.07
C GLU A 658 -5.58 -17.50 -39.92
N THR A 659 -6.06 -17.40 -38.68
CA THR A 659 -5.25 -17.64 -37.48
C THR A 659 -5.28 -19.10 -37.03
N THR A 660 -6.29 -19.87 -37.46
CA THR A 660 -6.51 -21.26 -37.09
C THR A 660 -6.97 -22.08 -38.30
N PRO A 661 -6.05 -22.41 -39.22
CA PRO A 661 -6.39 -22.98 -40.53
C PRO A 661 -7.15 -24.31 -40.47
N TRP A 662 -6.87 -25.15 -39.47
CA TRP A 662 -7.52 -26.46 -39.33
C TRP A 662 -9.04 -26.37 -39.17
N LEU A 663 -9.59 -25.24 -38.74
CA LEU A 663 -11.04 -25.05 -38.67
C LEU A 663 -11.71 -25.15 -40.04
N GLY A 664 -11.05 -24.68 -41.09
CA GLY A 664 -11.58 -24.71 -42.46
C GLY A 664 -11.81 -26.11 -43.00
N ASP A 665 -11.20 -27.12 -42.38
CA ASP A 665 -11.25 -28.52 -42.81
C ASP A 665 -12.35 -29.34 -42.14
N HIS A 666 -13.16 -28.74 -41.25
CA HIS A 666 -14.31 -29.40 -40.63
C HIS A 666 -15.62 -28.83 -41.19
N VAL A 667 -16.01 -29.31 -42.37
CA VAL A 667 -17.19 -28.80 -43.10
C VAL A 667 -18.35 -29.79 -43.01
N VAL A 668 -19.51 -29.32 -42.56
CA VAL A 668 -20.76 -30.09 -42.49
C VAL A 668 -21.82 -29.31 -43.28
N SER A 669 -22.43 -29.95 -44.28
CA SER A 669 -23.43 -29.36 -45.19
C SER A 669 -22.99 -28.01 -45.74
N ASP A 670 -21.80 -27.97 -46.36
CA ASP A 670 -21.15 -26.77 -46.93
C ASP A 670 -20.81 -25.64 -45.95
N THR A 671 -21.02 -25.84 -44.65
CA THR A 671 -20.73 -24.85 -43.61
C THR A 671 -19.54 -25.29 -42.77
N ILE A 672 -18.60 -24.38 -42.50
CA ILE A 672 -17.52 -24.62 -41.54
C ILE A 672 -18.14 -24.66 -40.14
N ILE A 673 -18.09 -25.83 -39.50
CA ILE A 673 -18.63 -26.05 -38.15
C ILE A 673 -17.47 -26.35 -37.22
N TYR A 674 -17.44 -25.72 -36.06
CA TYR A 674 -16.45 -26.04 -35.03
C TYR A 674 -16.71 -27.47 -34.49
N PRO A 675 -15.70 -28.37 -34.47
CA PRO A 675 -15.90 -29.79 -34.15
C PRO A 675 -16.40 -29.99 -32.72
N ALA A 676 -17.29 -30.96 -32.53
CA ALA A 676 -17.78 -31.35 -31.21
C ALA A 676 -16.63 -31.78 -30.28
N ALA A 677 -15.63 -32.48 -30.82
CA ALA A 677 -14.41 -32.82 -30.12
C ALA A 677 -13.67 -31.59 -29.57
N GLY A 678 -13.61 -30.50 -30.35
CA GLY A 678 -13.01 -29.25 -29.91
C GLY A 678 -13.76 -28.60 -28.74
N ILE A 679 -15.09 -28.78 -28.67
CA ILE A 679 -15.93 -28.26 -27.58
C ILE A 679 -15.65 -29.03 -26.29
N LEU A 680 -15.46 -30.35 -26.39
CA LEU A 680 -15.03 -31.19 -25.27
C LEU A 680 -13.64 -30.79 -24.75
N VAL A 681 -12.68 -30.55 -25.66
CA VAL A 681 -11.35 -30.06 -25.29
C VAL A 681 -11.43 -28.70 -24.57
N MET A 682 -12.27 -27.77 -25.05
CA MET A 682 -12.51 -26.50 -24.34
C MET A 682 -13.06 -26.73 -22.93
N ALA A 683 -14.07 -27.60 -22.76
CA ALA A 683 -14.67 -27.88 -21.46
C ALA A 683 -13.66 -28.50 -20.48
N MET A 684 -12.90 -29.50 -20.92
CA MET A 684 -11.85 -30.13 -20.10
C MET A 684 -10.74 -29.12 -19.75
N LYS A 685 -10.33 -28.28 -20.70
CA LYS A 685 -9.28 -27.27 -20.47
C LYS A 685 -9.73 -26.18 -19.51
N ALA A 686 -10.99 -25.75 -19.57
CA ALA A 686 -11.56 -24.77 -18.65
C ALA A 686 -11.48 -25.26 -17.21
N VAL A 687 -11.83 -26.53 -17.00
CA VAL A 687 -11.75 -27.17 -15.69
C VAL A 687 -10.30 -27.43 -15.28
N GLN A 688 -9.40 -27.80 -16.20
CA GLN A 688 -7.96 -27.93 -15.92
C GLN A 688 -7.35 -26.65 -15.36
N GLN A 689 -7.74 -25.48 -15.89
CA GLN A 689 -7.25 -24.19 -15.36
C GLN A 689 -7.73 -23.87 -13.95
N MET A 690 -8.75 -24.58 -13.47
CA MET A 690 -9.29 -24.48 -12.12
C MET A 690 -8.85 -25.64 -11.23
N ALA A 691 -7.94 -26.50 -11.71
CA ALA A 691 -7.37 -27.58 -10.92
C ALA A 691 -6.53 -27.03 -9.76
N ASP A 692 -6.48 -27.77 -8.67
CA ASP A 692 -5.57 -27.49 -7.55
C ASP A 692 -4.11 -27.64 -8.02
N ALA A 693 -3.34 -26.56 -7.92
CA ALA A 693 -1.94 -26.53 -8.35
C ALA A 693 -1.05 -27.54 -7.59
N ASN A 694 -1.47 -28.00 -6.40
CA ASN A 694 -0.70 -28.94 -5.59
C ASN A 694 -0.98 -30.42 -5.93
N ARG A 695 -1.92 -30.70 -6.83
CA ARG A 695 -2.34 -32.06 -7.15
C ARG A 695 -2.18 -32.34 -8.64
N VAL A 696 -1.60 -33.48 -8.97
CA VAL A 696 -1.46 -33.91 -10.36
C VAL A 696 -2.81 -34.40 -10.87
N VAL A 697 -3.27 -33.86 -12.00
CA VAL A 697 -4.51 -34.30 -12.65
C VAL A 697 -4.25 -35.62 -13.38
N SER A 698 -5.04 -36.66 -13.09
CA SER A 698 -4.97 -37.95 -13.77
C SER A 698 -5.89 -38.01 -15.00
N GLY A 699 -7.03 -37.33 -14.96
CA GLY A 699 -7.98 -37.28 -16.06
C GLY A 699 -9.22 -36.43 -15.78
N TYR A 700 -10.14 -36.42 -16.75
CA TYR A 700 -11.38 -35.67 -16.71
C TYR A 700 -12.54 -36.63 -16.93
N TYR A 701 -13.51 -36.58 -16.03
CA TYR A 701 -14.72 -37.38 -16.12
C TYR A 701 -15.88 -36.48 -16.56
N ILE A 702 -16.53 -36.82 -17.67
CA ILE A 702 -17.68 -36.10 -18.23
C ILE A 702 -18.92 -36.92 -17.95
N LYS A 703 -19.79 -36.44 -17.05
CA LYS A 703 -21.08 -37.10 -16.75
C LYS A 703 -21.99 -37.04 -17.97
N LYS A 704 -22.07 -35.83 -18.51
CA LYS A 704 -23.00 -35.44 -19.55
C LYS A 704 -22.47 -34.22 -20.26
N ALA A 705 -22.46 -34.29 -21.59
CA ALA A 705 -22.16 -33.19 -22.49
C ALA A 705 -23.17 -33.22 -23.65
N GLN A 706 -23.84 -32.10 -23.89
CA GLN A 706 -24.86 -31.98 -24.94
C GLN A 706 -24.98 -30.52 -25.44
N PRO A 707 -25.29 -30.29 -26.73
CA PRO A 707 -25.74 -29.00 -27.23
C PRO A 707 -27.14 -28.70 -26.68
N LEU A 708 -27.48 -27.43 -26.54
CA LEU A 708 -28.75 -27.00 -25.95
C LEU A 708 -29.66 -26.31 -26.97
N ILE A 709 -30.96 -26.65 -26.90
CA ILE A 709 -32.06 -25.73 -27.21
C ILE A 709 -32.34 -24.96 -25.90
N PRO A 710 -32.58 -23.63 -25.95
CA PRO A 710 -32.62 -22.81 -24.75
C PRO A 710 -33.73 -23.23 -23.78
N ILE A 711 -33.35 -23.85 -22.67
CA ILE A 711 -34.22 -24.01 -21.49
C ILE A 711 -33.41 -23.62 -20.25
N VAL A 712 -33.93 -22.60 -19.56
CA VAL A 712 -33.36 -22.08 -18.32
C VAL A 712 -33.74 -23.01 -17.17
N LYS A 713 -32.74 -23.59 -16.49
CA LYS A 713 -32.92 -24.21 -15.17
C LYS A 713 -31.97 -23.57 -14.16
N HIS A 714 -32.48 -23.39 -12.95
CA HIS A 714 -31.80 -22.83 -11.78
C HIS A 714 -30.86 -23.87 -11.15
N TYR A 715 -29.82 -23.37 -10.47
CA TYR A 715 -28.69 -24.12 -9.92
C TYR A 715 -28.75 -24.21 -8.39
N GLU A 716 -28.49 -25.39 -7.84
CA GLU A 716 -28.09 -25.62 -6.45
C GLU A 716 -26.60 -26.02 -6.40
N LYS A 717 -25.88 -25.55 -5.38
CA LYS A 717 -24.41 -25.49 -5.36
C LYS A 717 -23.86 -26.42 -4.29
N GLU A 718 -23.80 -27.72 -4.58
CA GLU A 718 -23.26 -28.74 -3.65
C GLU A 718 -22.67 -29.97 -4.40
N SER A 719 -21.96 -29.77 -5.52
CA SER A 719 -21.46 -30.90 -6.32
C SER A 719 -19.95 -30.84 -6.56
N LEU A 720 -19.28 -32.00 -6.50
CA LEU A 720 -17.90 -32.26 -6.96
C LEU A 720 -17.70 -32.05 -8.48
N TRP A 721 -18.74 -31.57 -9.15
CA TRP A 721 -18.83 -31.41 -10.60
C TRP A 721 -18.73 -29.93 -10.96
N SER A 722 -17.89 -29.63 -11.94
CA SER A 722 -17.86 -28.32 -12.59
C SER A 722 -18.85 -28.33 -13.74
N ASP A 723 -19.74 -27.33 -13.76
CA ASP A 723 -20.67 -27.15 -14.84
C ASP A 723 -20.20 -26.05 -15.80
N ILE A 724 -19.92 -26.46 -17.03
CA ILE A 724 -19.41 -25.62 -18.09
C ILE A 724 -20.58 -25.20 -18.99
N LYS A 725 -20.62 -23.91 -19.32
CA LYS A 725 -21.51 -23.35 -20.34
C LYS A 725 -20.67 -22.67 -21.40
N ILE A 726 -20.91 -22.98 -22.67
CA ILE A 726 -20.20 -22.37 -23.79
C ILE A 726 -21.20 -21.55 -24.59
N PHE A 727 -20.80 -20.32 -24.89
CA PHE A 727 -21.59 -19.36 -25.62
C PHE A 727 -20.92 -19.05 -26.95
N ALA A 728 -21.71 -18.96 -28.02
CA ALA A 728 -21.29 -18.44 -29.31
C ALA A 728 -21.97 -17.08 -29.54
N ARG A 729 -21.29 -16.17 -30.25
CA ARG A 729 -21.88 -14.89 -30.64
C ARG A 729 -22.52 -15.02 -32.02
N TYR A 730 -23.82 -14.73 -32.10
CA TYR A 730 -24.62 -14.72 -33.31
C TYR A 730 -25.51 -13.48 -33.32
N ASP A 731 -25.55 -12.73 -34.43
CA ASP A 731 -26.36 -11.50 -34.59
C ASP A 731 -26.21 -10.53 -33.39
N ASP A 732 -24.95 -10.25 -33.04
CA ASP A 732 -24.58 -9.43 -31.87
C ASP A 732 -25.09 -9.88 -30.49
N ARG A 733 -25.58 -11.12 -30.38
CA ARG A 733 -26.03 -11.73 -29.13
C ARG A 733 -25.21 -12.94 -28.77
N TRP A 734 -24.99 -13.15 -27.47
CA TRP A 734 -24.38 -14.37 -26.96
C TRP A 734 -25.45 -15.42 -26.66
N THR A 735 -25.35 -16.57 -27.32
CA THR A 735 -26.30 -17.69 -27.16
C THR A 735 -25.57 -18.90 -26.59
N GLU A 736 -26.11 -19.48 -25.52
CA GLU A 736 -25.61 -20.75 -24.94
C GLU A 736 -25.82 -21.86 -25.97
N CYS A 737 -24.74 -22.45 -26.47
CA CYS A 737 -24.80 -23.50 -27.49
C CYS A 737 -24.49 -24.90 -26.92
N PHE A 738 -23.83 -24.98 -25.76
CA PHE A 738 -23.37 -26.24 -25.19
C PHE A 738 -23.26 -26.20 -23.67
N ARG A 739 -23.57 -27.35 -23.04
CA ARG A 739 -23.40 -27.56 -21.61
C ARG A 739 -22.74 -28.90 -21.32
N ALA A 740 -21.83 -28.91 -20.35
CA ALA A 740 -21.23 -30.12 -19.85
C ALA A 740 -21.07 -30.10 -18.32
N SER A 741 -21.14 -31.27 -17.69
CA SER A 741 -20.75 -31.50 -16.31
C SER A 741 -19.47 -32.32 -16.30
N VAL A 742 -18.38 -31.72 -15.82
CA VAL A 742 -17.03 -32.30 -15.84
C VAL A 742 -16.45 -32.31 -14.44
N ARG A 743 -15.83 -33.41 -14.04
CA ARG A 743 -15.12 -33.56 -12.78
C ARG A 743 -13.65 -33.86 -13.04
N ILE A 744 -12.77 -33.17 -12.32
CA ILE A 744 -11.34 -33.49 -12.32
C ILE A 744 -11.11 -34.75 -11.50
N GLN A 745 -10.38 -35.70 -12.06
CA GLN A 745 -9.78 -36.77 -11.29
C GLN A 745 -8.31 -36.44 -11.08
N TYR A 746 -7.89 -36.48 -9.82
CA TYR A 746 -6.48 -36.32 -9.47
C TYR A 746 -5.80 -37.69 -9.40
N VAL A 747 -4.48 -37.72 -9.50
CA VAL A 747 -3.71 -38.90 -9.14
C VAL A 747 -3.90 -39.12 -7.63
N GLU A 748 -4.47 -40.25 -7.26
CA GLU A 748 -4.54 -40.68 -5.87
C GLU A 748 -3.14 -41.16 -5.46
N SER A 749 -2.62 -40.68 -4.32
CA SER A 749 -1.49 -41.34 -3.66
C SER A 749 -1.94 -42.74 -3.30
N ASP A 750 -1.18 -43.78 -3.68
CA ASP A 750 -1.51 -45.20 -3.50
C ASP A 750 -2.52 -45.41 -2.38
N ALA A 751 -3.78 -45.59 -2.74
CA ALA A 751 -4.86 -45.67 -1.78
C ALA A 751 -4.51 -46.80 -0.79
N HIS A 752 -4.49 -46.49 0.51
CA HIS A 752 -4.19 -47.44 1.59
C HIS A 752 -5.09 -48.70 1.60
N VAL A 753 -6.10 -48.75 0.72
CA VAL A 753 -7.14 -49.79 0.66
C VAL A 753 -6.84 -50.86 -0.39
N ASP A 754 -6.34 -50.53 -1.59
CA ASP A 754 -6.10 -51.52 -2.67
C ASP A 754 -4.83 -51.31 -3.52
N GLY A 755 -4.04 -50.24 -3.26
CA GLY A 755 -2.83 -49.95 -4.04
C GLY A 755 -3.06 -49.74 -5.55
N GLY A 756 -4.25 -49.26 -5.94
CA GLY A 756 -4.59 -49.02 -7.34
C GLY A 756 -4.85 -50.28 -8.16
N LEU A 757 -5.16 -51.41 -7.51
CA LEU A 757 -5.48 -52.69 -8.14
C LEU A 757 -6.68 -52.58 -9.09
N GLU A 758 -7.76 -51.90 -8.69
CA GLU A 758 -8.96 -51.74 -9.52
C GLU A 758 -8.64 -51.07 -10.87
N ARG A 759 -7.79 -50.02 -10.84
CA ARG A 759 -7.35 -49.31 -12.04
C ARG A 759 -6.50 -50.19 -12.95
N ARG A 760 -5.57 -50.97 -12.39
CA ARG A 760 -4.75 -51.91 -13.16
C ARG A 760 -5.60 -52.99 -13.83
N LEU A 761 -6.51 -53.60 -13.09
CA LEU A 761 -7.42 -54.62 -13.62
C LEU A 761 -8.34 -54.06 -14.72
N THR A 762 -8.83 -52.84 -14.57
CA THR A 762 -9.63 -52.16 -15.61
C THR A 762 -8.81 -51.94 -16.88
N ASN A 763 -7.58 -51.43 -16.76
CA ASN A 763 -6.69 -51.21 -17.89
C ASN A 763 -6.36 -52.53 -18.61
N GLU A 764 -6.07 -53.59 -17.85
CA GLU A 764 -5.82 -54.94 -18.39
C GLU A 764 -7.05 -55.51 -19.11
N ARG A 765 -8.26 -55.28 -18.58
CA ARG A 765 -9.53 -55.67 -19.21
C ARG A 765 -9.73 -54.96 -20.54
N ILE A 766 -9.51 -53.65 -20.61
CA ILE A 766 -9.65 -52.87 -21.86
C ILE A 766 -8.60 -53.29 -22.88
N ALA A 767 -7.34 -53.44 -22.48
CA ALA A 767 -6.28 -53.92 -23.37
C ALA A 767 -6.59 -55.31 -23.94
N SER A 768 -7.14 -56.21 -23.10
CA SER A 768 -7.58 -57.54 -23.54
C SER A 768 -8.81 -57.51 -24.44
N GLN A 769 -9.73 -56.56 -24.24
CA GLN A 769 -10.85 -56.32 -25.16
C GLN A 769 -10.36 -55.82 -26.53
N TYR A 770 -9.42 -54.88 -26.55
CA TYR A 770 -8.83 -54.36 -27.78
C TYR A 770 -8.12 -55.45 -28.60
N LYS A 771 -7.33 -56.31 -27.95
CA LYS A 771 -6.66 -57.44 -28.62
C LYS A 771 -7.67 -58.37 -29.30
N ARG A 772 -8.72 -58.78 -28.56
CA ARG A 772 -9.82 -59.59 -29.11
C ARG A 772 -10.57 -58.89 -30.25
N ALA A 773 -10.81 -57.59 -30.14
CA ALA A 773 -11.45 -56.83 -31.21
C ALA A 773 -10.57 -56.77 -32.47
N THR A 774 -9.25 -56.66 -32.31
CA THR A 774 -8.30 -56.67 -33.44
C THR A 774 -8.28 -58.02 -34.15
N GLU A 775 -8.44 -59.12 -33.41
CA GLU A 775 -8.55 -60.48 -33.97
C GLU A 775 -9.91 -60.69 -34.68
N ALA A 776 -10.99 -60.13 -34.14
CA ALA A 776 -12.34 -60.26 -34.71
C ALA A 776 -12.58 -59.32 -35.92
N CYS A 777 -11.97 -58.14 -35.95
CA CYS A 777 -12.13 -57.16 -37.03
C CYS A 777 -11.23 -57.53 -38.21
N THR A 778 -11.70 -58.39 -39.11
CA THR A 778 -10.94 -58.89 -40.27
C THR A 778 -11.17 -58.09 -41.54
N GLU A 779 -12.33 -57.43 -41.69
CA GLU A 779 -12.71 -56.73 -42.93
C GLU A 779 -12.03 -55.36 -43.01
N PRO A 780 -11.12 -55.12 -43.97
CA PRO A 780 -10.43 -53.85 -44.10
C PRO A 780 -11.32 -52.80 -44.80
N ILE A 781 -11.26 -51.55 -44.32
CA ILE A 781 -11.90 -50.40 -44.97
C ILE A 781 -10.81 -49.43 -45.41
N ASP A 782 -10.80 -49.11 -46.70
CA ASP A 782 -9.87 -48.11 -47.24
C ASP A 782 -10.23 -46.70 -46.71
N SER A 783 -9.23 -46.00 -46.16
CA SER A 783 -9.41 -44.69 -45.56
C SER A 783 -9.91 -43.65 -46.57
N LYS A 784 -9.40 -43.67 -47.81
CA LYS A 784 -9.83 -42.70 -48.84
C LYS A 784 -11.27 -42.96 -49.24
N MET A 785 -11.65 -44.23 -49.41
CA MET A 785 -13.04 -44.60 -49.68
C MET A 785 -13.97 -44.19 -48.54
N PHE A 786 -13.55 -44.36 -47.29
CA PHE A 786 -14.31 -43.91 -46.12
C PHE A 786 -14.56 -42.39 -46.13
N TYR A 787 -13.52 -41.58 -46.37
CA TYR A 787 -13.67 -40.12 -46.42
C TYR A 787 -14.40 -39.63 -47.69
N GLN A 788 -14.39 -40.40 -48.79
CA GLN A 788 -15.24 -40.13 -49.96
C GLN A 788 -16.72 -40.44 -49.67
N ASP A 789 -17.01 -41.55 -49.00
CA ASP A 789 -18.37 -41.90 -48.57
C ASP A 789 -18.96 -40.81 -47.65
N ILE A 790 -18.18 -40.36 -46.67
CA ILE A 790 -18.66 -39.37 -45.72
C ILE A 790 -18.93 -38.00 -46.37
N ALA A 791 -18.10 -37.62 -47.35
CA ALA A 791 -18.30 -36.44 -48.18
C ALA A 791 -19.59 -36.54 -49.01
N GLY A 792 -19.89 -37.72 -49.57
CA GLY A 792 -21.15 -38.01 -50.25
C GLY A 792 -22.40 -37.86 -49.36
N HIS A 793 -22.22 -37.97 -48.04
CA HIS A 793 -23.28 -37.82 -47.04
C HIS A 793 -23.20 -36.50 -46.26
N GLY A 794 -22.62 -35.45 -46.86
CA GLY A 794 -22.71 -34.07 -46.38
C GLY A 794 -21.67 -33.67 -45.32
N ILE A 795 -20.67 -34.49 -45.02
CA ILE A 795 -19.55 -34.11 -44.14
C ILE A 795 -18.26 -34.14 -44.94
N ARG A 796 -17.67 -32.98 -45.22
CA ARG A 796 -16.39 -32.88 -45.94
C ARG A 796 -15.27 -32.54 -44.97
N TYR A 797 -14.48 -33.56 -44.64
CA TYR A 797 -13.25 -33.38 -43.89
C TYR A 797 -12.09 -33.03 -44.83
N GLY A 798 -11.30 -32.01 -44.50
CA GLY A 798 -10.04 -31.70 -45.17
C GLY A 798 -8.84 -32.44 -44.56
N ASP A 799 -7.65 -32.12 -45.05
CA ASP A 799 -6.36 -32.76 -44.71
C ASP A 799 -6.04 -32.78 -43.21
N TRP A 800 -6.63 -31.90 -42.42
CA TRP A 800 -6.46 -31.87 -40.98
C TRP A 800 -7.28 -32.94 -40.23
N PHE A 801 -8.42 -33.38 -40.79
CA PHE A 801 -9.37 -34.33 -40.17
C PHE A 801 -9.38 -35.72 -40.84
N GLN A 802 -8.73 -35.87 -41.99
CA GLN A 802 -8.57 -37.17 -42.67
C GLN A 802 -7.45 -38.03 -42.04
N LEU A 803 -7.64 -38.46 -40.78
CA LEU A 803 -6.61 -39.08 -39.95
C LEU A 803 -6.73 -40.60 -39.75
N LEU A 804 -7.89 -41.20 -40.01
CA LEU A 804 -8.07 -42.63 -39.74
C LEU A 804 -7.28 -43.51 -40.69
N GLU A 805 -6.53 -44.44 -40.14
CA GLU A 805 -5.74 -45.45 -40.83
C GLU A 805 -6.05 -46.86 -40.29
N ASN A 806 -5.71 -47.89 -41.07
CA ASN A 806 -5.86 -49.29 -40.68
C ASN A 806 -7.26 -49.61 -40.12
N ILE A 807 -8.31 -49.07 -40.75
CA ILE A 807 -9.69 -49.25 -40.34
C ILE A 807 -10.07 -50.71 -40.61
N ARG A 808 -10.52 -51.43 -39.58
CA ARG A 808 -11.02 -52.80 -39.69
C ARG A 808 -12.34 -52.96 -38.97
N TYR A 809 -13.23 -53.75 -39.56
CA TYR A 809 -14.59 -54.00 -39.10
C TYR A 809 -14.81 -55.51 -38.89
N ASP A 810 -15.69 -55.88 -37.95
CA ASP A 810 -15.98 -57.28 -37.58
C ASP A 810 -17.08 -57.96 -38.40
N GLY A 811 -17.56 -57.34 -39.48
CA GLY A 811 -18.52 -57.94 -40.43
C GLY A 811 -19.96 -57.98 -39.89
N ASP A 812 -20.66 -59.12 -40.02
CA ASP A 812 -22.02 -59.33 -39.48
C ASP A 812 -22.05 -59.55 -37.94
N GLY A 813 -20.95 -59.25 -37.23
CA GLY A 813 -20.78 -59.39 -35.78
C GLY A 813 -21.40 -58.28 -34.92
N ASP A 814 -20.84 -58.05 -33.73
CA ASP A 814 -21.30 -57.08 -32.70
C ASP A 814 -21.03 -55.61 -33.10
N ALA A 815 -20.89 -55.32 -34.39
CA ALA A 815 -20.57 -54.01 -34.96
C ALA A 815 -19.40 -53.31 -34.26
N LYS A 816 -18.25 -54.00 -34.19
CA LYS A 816 -16.98 -53.51 -33.64
C LYS A 816 -16.07 -52.97 -34.75
N VAL A 817 -15.36 -51.88 -34.43
CA VAL A 817 -14.36 -51.29 -35.32
C VAL A 817 -13.08 -51.04 -34.54
N VAL A 818 -11.95 -51.37 -35.16
CA VAL A 818 -10.62 -50.90 -34.73
C VAL A 818 -10.01 -50.00 -35.80
N ALA A 819 -9.37 -48.92 -35.37
CA ALA A 819 -8.68 -47.99 -36.27
C ALA A 819 -7.49 -47.34 -35.57
N ARG A 820 -6.58 -46.74 -36.34
CA ARG A 820 -5.37 -46.07 -35.85
C ARG A 820 -5.31 -44.64 -36.37
N VAL A 821 -4.73 -43.75 -35.57
CA VAL A 821 -4.34 -42.39 -35.97
C VAL A 821 -2.86 -42.19 -35.65
N ASP A 822 -2.08 -41.71 -36.61
CA ASP A 822 -0.71 -41.27 -36.38
C ASP A 822 -0.70 -39.85 -35.78
N VAL A 823 -0.06 -39.68 -34.63
CA VAL A 823 0.09 -38.39 -33.94
C VAL A 823 1.54 -37.89 -33.95
N SER A 824 2.41 -38.53 -34.73
CA SER A 824 3.80 -38.14 -34.92
C SER A 824 3.97 -36.85 -35.74
N THR A 825 2.95 -36.47 -36.51
CA THR A 825 3.00 -35.31 -37.40
C THR A 825 3.01 -34.00 -36.59
N ALA A 826 4.01 -33.15 -36.83
CA ALA A 826 4.18 -31.87 -36.13
C ALA A 826 2.96 -30.94 -36.23
N LYS A 827 2.18 -31.01 -37.33
CA LYS A 827 1.00 -30.15 -37.54
C LYS A 827 -0.08 -30.35 -36.48
N HIS A 828 -0.20 -31.52 -35.86
CA HIS A 828 -1.20 -31.82 -34.82
C HIS A 828 -0.68 -31.65 -33.39
N GLN A 829 0.54 -31.17 -33.19
CA GLN A 829 1.04 -30.84 -31.85
C GLN A 829 0.30 -29.61 -31.30
N THR A 830 -0.16 -29.68 -30.04
CA THR A 830 -0.86 -28.57 -29.39
C THR A 830 -0.43 -28.41 -27.93
N ASN A 831 -0.59 -27.19 -27.41
CA ASN A 831 -0.46 -26.89 -25.98
C ASN A 831 -1.71 -27.28 -25.16
N SER A 832 -2.76 -27.73 -25.85
CA SER A 832 -3.99 -28.26 -25.26
C SER A 832 -3.83 -29.74 -24.90
N LEU A 833 -4.87 -30.34 -24.31
CA LEU A 833 -4.86 -31.77 -23.92
C LEU A 833 -4.59 -32.70 -25.12
N VAL A 834 -5.30 -32.44 -26.23
CA VAL A 834 -5.26 -33.19 -27.48
C VAL A 834 -5.74 -32.26 -28.59
N HIS A 835 -5.21 -32.42 -29.80
CA HIS A 835 -5.70 -31.65 -30.95
C HIS A 835 -7.15 -32.06 -31.26
N PRO A 836 -8.08 -31.11 -31.48
CA PRO A 836 -9.49 -31.42 -31.75
C PRO A 836 -9.70 -32.45 -32.86
N ALA A 837 -8.94 -32.38 -33.95
CA ALA A 837 -9.02 -33.34 -35.06
C ALA A 837 -8.66 -34.79 -34.68
N ILE A 838 -7.69 -34.98 -33.78
CA ILE A 838 -7.32 -36.31 -33.27
C ILE A 838 -8.50 -36.88 -32.49
N LEU A 839 -9.08 -36.10 -31.59
CA LEU A 839 -10.22 -36.55 -30.78
C LEU A 839 -11.48 -36.77 -31.65
N ASP A 840 -11.68 -35.97 -32.70
CA ASP A 840 -12.80 -36.10 -33.64
C ASP A 840 -12.74 -37.40 -34.47
N ALA A 841 -11.54 -37.88 -34.77
CA ALA A 841 -11.34 -39.17 -35.45
C ALA A 841 -11.98 -40.36 -34.70
N ALA A 842 -12.18 -40.24 -33.38
CA ALA A 842 -12.91 -41.24 -32.62
C ALA A 842 -14.39 -41.34 -33.04
N PHE A 843 -15.02 -40.21 -33.39
CA PHE A 843 -16.38 -40.16 -33.93
C PHE A 843 -16.43 -40.69 -35.36
N HIS A 844 -15.36 -40.52 -36.14
CA HIS A 844 -15.24 -41.14 -37.46
C HIS A 844 -15.26 -42.67 -37.34
N ALA A 845 -14.50 -43.23 -36.39
CA ALA A 845 -14.48 -44.68 -36.15
C ALA A 845 -15.85 -45.20 -35.67
N LEU A 846 -16.55 -44.43 -34.85
CA LEU A 846 -17.91 -44.77 -34.41
C LEU A 846 -18.92 -44.74 -35.58
N ARG A 847 -18.73 -43.87 -36.57
CA ARG A 847 -19.56 -43.87 -37.78
C ARG A 847 -19.41 -45.17 -38.56
N VAL A 848 -18.21 -45.73 -38.65
CA VAL A 848 -17.96 -46.99 -39.36
C VAL A 848 -18.76 -48.13 -38.72
N SER A 849 -18.77 -48.24 -37.39
CA SER A 849 -19.58 -49.26 -36.69
C SER A 849 -21.08 -48.96 -36.85
N ALA A 850 -21.48 -47.69 -36.72
CA ALA A 850 -22.86 -47.27 -36.90
C ALA A 850 -23.43 -47.46 -38.33
N THR A 851 -22.57 -47.64 -39.33
CA THR A 851 -22.97 -47.91 -40.73
C THR A 851 -22.75 -49.36 -41.15
N LYS A 852 -22.42 -50.25 -40.19
CA LYS A 852 -22.07 -51.66 -40.43
C LYS A 852 -20.99 -51.80 -41.51
N GLY A 853 -19.87 -51.09 -41.33
CA GLY A 853 -18.77 -51.10 -42.28
C GLY A 853 -19.13 -50.46 -43.63
N LEU A 854 -19.88 -49.35 -43.61
CA LEU A 854 -20.36 -48.62 -44.81
C LEU A 854 -21.37 -49.38 -45.69
N SER A 855 -21.86 -50.53 -45.25
CA SER A 855 -22.88 -51.31 -45.98
C SER A 855 -24.28 -50.69 -45.92
N THR A 856 -24.54 -49.83 -44.92
CA THR A 856 -25.83 -49.14 -44.75
C THR A 856 -25.70 -47.64 -45.01
N SER A 857 -26.52 -47.13 -45.94
CA SER A 857 -26.63 -45.69 -46.20
C SER A 857 -27.13 -44.97 -44.95
N SER A 858 -26.48 -43.86 -44.59
CA SER A 858 -26.79 -43.09 -43.40
C SER A 858 -26.91 -41.61 -43.72
N ALA A 859 -27.94 -40.96 -43.18
CA ALA A 859 -28.03 -39.51 -43.14
C ALA A 859 -26.77 -38.87 -42.52
N THR A 860 -26.57 -37.57 -42.77
CA THR A 860 -25.56 -36.74 -42.09
C THR A 860 -25.78 -36.81 -40.57
N ARG A 861 -24.88 -37.45 -39.82
CA ARG A 861 -24.94 -37.55 -38.36
C ARG A 861 -23.82 -36.76 -37.72
N VAL A 862 -24.14 -35.98 -36.69
CA VAL A 862 -23.18 -35.25 -35.85
C VAL A 862 -23.28 -35.71 -34.39
N PRO A 863 -22.21 -35.63 -33.59
CA PRO A 863 -22.27 -35.97 -32.18
C PRO A 863 -23.21 -35.04 -31.40
N MET A 864 -24.22 -35.61 -30.72
CA MET A 864 -25.22 -34.83 -29.97
C MET A 864 -25.14 -35.04 -28.46
N ARG A 865 -24.69 -36.20 -27.98
CA ARG A 865 -24.69 -36.50 -26.54
C ARG A 865 -23.54 -37.41 -26.17
N LEU A 866 -22.75 -37.00 -25.20
CA LEU A 866 -21.70 -37.81 -24.57
C LEU A 866 -22.06 -38.02 -23.09
N LEU A 867 -22.10 -39.28 -22.66
CA LEU A 867 -22.34 -39.66 -21.26
C LEU A 867 -21.17 -40.45 -20.69
N ASP A 868 -20.97 -40.33 -19.38
CA ASP A 868 -20.14 -41.20 -18.55
C ASP A 868 -18.79 -41.59 -19.17
N SER A 869 -18.09 -40.57 -19.66
CA SER A 869 -16.86 -40.72 -20.43
C SER A 869 -15.67 -40.15 -19.67
N TRP A 870 -14.61 -40.94 -19.54
CA TRP A 870 -13.36 -40.53 -18.95
C TRP A 870 -12.31 -40.26 -20.04
N PHE A 871 -11.49 -39.22 -19.82
CA PHE A 871 -10.38 -38.83 -20.68
C PHE A 871 -9.10 -38.66 -19.84
N SER A 872 -8.01 -39.28 -20.26
CA SER A 872 -6.69 -39.12 -19.65
C SER A 872 -6.19 -37.70 -19.80
N ALA A 873 -5.51 -37.18 -18.77
CA ALA A 873 -4.90 -35.85 -18.79
C ALA A 873 -3.60 -35.77 -19.60
N SER A 874 -3.04 -36.91 -20.02
CA SER A 874 -1.80 -37.01 -20.79
C SER A 874 -1.83 -38.24 -21.73
N GLY A 875 -0.81 -38.38 -22.58
CA GLY A 875 -0.65 -39.55 -23.46
C GLY A 875 -1.30 -39.43 -24.85
N TRP A 876 -1.85 -38.27 -25.20
CA TRP A 876 -2.54 -38.03 -26.49
C TRP A 876 -1.63 -37.57 -27.64
N GLN A 877 -0.34 -37.32 -27.38
CA GLN A 877 0.58 -36.72 -28.35
C GLN A 877 2.05 -37.10 -28.08
N GLN A 878 2.93 -36.89 -29.07
CA GLN A 878 4.38 -37.08 -28.93
C GLN A 878 4.98 -36.21 -27.80
N PRO A 879 6.04 -36.66 -27.09
CA PRO A 879 6.74 -37.93 -27.25
C PRO A 879 6.08 -39.13 -26.54
N HIS A 880 4.89 -38.95 -25.94
CA HIS A 880 4.28 -39.96 -25.08
C HIS A 880 3.68 -41.12 -25.88
N THR A 881 3.05 -40.83 -27.01
CA THR A 881 2.52 -41.82 -27.94
C THR A 881 2.82 -41.39 -29.37
N SER A 882 3.14 -42.35 -30.23
CA SER A 882 3.30 -42.16 -31.66
C SER A 882 2.01 -42.40 -32.43
N SER A 883 1.15 -43.27 -31.91
CA SER A 883 -0.18 -43.49 -32.48
C SER A 883 -1.24 -43.64 -31.41
N ILE A 884 -2.49 -43.36 -31.80
CA ILE A 884 -3.67 -43.64 -30.99
C ILE A 884 -4.47 -44.72 -31.69
N ARG A 885 -4.94 -45.68 -30.91
CA ARG A 885 -5.79 -46.78 -31.37
C ARG A 885 -7.20 -46.59 -30.85
N TYR A 886 -8.15 -46.57 -31.77
CA TYR A 886 -9.57 -46.46 -31.47
C TYR A 886 -10.22 -47.84 -31.55
N MET A 887 -11.08 -48.13 -30.58
CA MET A 887 -12.00 -49.26 -30.62
C MET A 887 -13.41 -48.74 -30.37
N THR A 888 -14.35 -49.06 -31.25
CA THR A 888 -15.76 -48.69 -31.08
C THR A 888 -16.64 -49.92 -31.08
N ILE A 889 -17.73 -49.86 -30.32
CA ILE A 889 -18.73 -50.92 -30.20
C ILE A 889 -20.10 -50.24 -30.26
N THR A 890 -20.97 -50.66 -31.18
CA THR A 890 -22.33 -50.10 -31.28
C THR A 890 -23.37 -51.09 -30.77
N SER A 891 -24.38 -50.58 -30.07
CA SER A 891 -25.51 -51.37 -29.58
C SER A 891 -26.67 -51.20 -30.57
N GLY A 892 -27.29 -52.30 -31.01
CA GLY A 892 -28.31 -52.28 -32.06
C GLY A 892 -29.54 -51.43 -31.70
N GLY A 893 -29.77 -50.36 -32.46
CA GLY A 893 -31.02 -49.59 -32.49
C GLY A 893 -31.72 -49.73 -33.84
N ALA A 894 -33.05 -49.59 -33.87
CA ALA A 894 -33.86 -49.72 -35.08
C ALA A 894 -33.50 -48.67 -36.15
N GLU A 895 -33.74 -48.99 -37.43
CA GLU A 895 -33.51 -48.06 -38.54
C GLU A 895 -34.40 -46.81 -38.39
N GLY A 896 -33.78 -45.67 -38.08
CA GLY A 896 -34.44 -44.36 -37.98
C GLY A 896 -34.20 -43.59 -36.67
N GLU A 897 -33.75 -44.26 -35.59
CA GLU A 897 -33.52 -43.64 -34.27
C GLU A 897 -32.03 -43.37 -33.97
N SER A 898 -31.75 -42.71 -32.83
CA SER A 898 -30.40 -42.44 -32.34
C SER A 898 -29.57 -43.73 -32.26
N LYS A 899 -28.43 -43.79 -32.96
CA LYS A 899 -27.49 -44.91 -32.86
C LYS A 899 -26.56 -44.74 -31.67
N GLU A 900 -26.51 -45.77 -30.86
CA GLU A 900 -25.82 -45.73 -29.59
C GLU A 900 -24.50 -46.52 -29.63
N GLY A 901 -23.40 -45.96 -29.11
CA GLY A 901 -22.12 -46.67 -29.08
C GLY A 901 -21.12 -46.24 -28.02
N THR A 902 -20.11 -47.07 -27.82
CA THR A 902 -19.00 -46.85 -26.88
C THR A 902 -17.71 -46.66 -27.65
N ILE A 903 -16.91 -45.67 -27.26
CA ILE A 903 -15.61 -45.35 -27.86
C ILE A 903 -14.53 -45.58 -26.81
N TYR A 904 -13.46 -46.28 -27.20
CA TYR A 904 -12.24 -46.43 -26.43
C TYR A 904 -11.07 -45.87 -27.26
N ALA A 905 -10.18 -45.13 -26.60
CA ALA A 905 -8.93 -44.64 -27.19
C ALA A 905 -7.76 -45.16 -26.37
N LEU A 906 -6.71 -45.67 -27.01
CA LEU A 906 -5.57 -46.34 -26.39
C LEU A 906 -4.25 -45.80 -26.94
N ASP A 907 -3.25 -45.67 -26.08
CA ASP A 907 -1.88 -45.30 -26.45
C ASP A 907 -1.09 -46.50 -27.03
N ASP A 908 0.19 -46.27 -27.36
CA ASP A 908 1.11 -47.28 -27.88
C ASP A 908 1.37 -48.48 -26.96
N ASN A 909 1.12 -48.35 -25.65
CA ASN A 909 1.23 -49.42 -24.66
C ASN A 909 -0.11 -50.11 -24.35
N LEU A 910 -1.18 -49.74 -25.08
CA LEU A 910 -2.56 -50.17 -24.81
C LEU A 910 -3.11 -49.65 -23.47
N SER A 911 -2.57 -48.54 -22.96
CA SER A 911 -3.14 -47.83 -21.82
C SER A 911 -4.31 -46.97 -22.29
N PRO A 912 -5.44 -46.94 -21.55
CA PRO A 912 -6.60 -46.16 -21.93
C PRO A 912 -6.32 -44.66 -21.86
N LEU A 913 -6.53 -43.99 -22.98
CA LEU A 913 -6.60 -42.54 -23.12
C LEU A 913 -8.04 -42.05 -22.99
N SER A 914 -9.01 -42.84 -23.43
CA SER A 914 -10.43 -42.62 -23.16
C SER A 914 -11.16 -43.95 -22.93
N GLN A 915 -12.09 -43.95 -21.97
CA GLN A 915 -12.93 -45.10 -21.65
C GLN A 915 -14.30 -44.65 -21.14
N ALA A 916 -15.31 -45.47 -21.34
CA ALA A 916 -16.55 -45.38 -20.57
C ALA A 916 -16.29 -45.82 -19.11
N ASP A 917 -17.01 -45.25 -18.14
CA ASP A 917 -16.83 -45.59 -16.72
C ASP A 917 -16.98 -47.12 -16.49
N PRO A 918 -15.95 -47.82 -15.97
CA PRO A 918 -16.05 -49.24 -15.62
C PRO A 918 -17.15 -49.53 -14.58
N ARG A 919 -17.48 -48.57 -13.71
CA ARG A 919 -18.55 -48.70 -12.71
C ARG A 919 -19.95 -48.69 -13.32
N ALA A 920 -20.08 -48.31 -14.59
CA ALA A 920 -21.36 -48.30 -15.29
C ALA A 920 -21.76 -49.67 -15.84
N ARG A 921 -20.88 -50.69 -15.79
CA ARG A 921 -21.13 -52.00 -16.44
C ARG A 921 -21.08 -53.25 -15.58
N ASP A 922 -20.41 -53.26 -14.42
CA ASP A 922 -20.41 -54.45 -13.57
C ASP A 922 -21.62 -54.43 -12.63
N ARG A 923 -22.51 -55.44 -12.72
CA ARG A 923 -23.75 -55.55 -11.96
C ARG A 923 -23.44 -55.53 -10.44
N PRO A 924 -23.69 -54.42 -9.72
CA PRO A 924 -23.30 -54.29 -8.31
C PRO A 924 -24.03 -55.28 -7.39
N LEU A 925 -25.19 -55.75 -7.84
CA LEU A 925 -26.06 -56.65 -7.10
C LEU A 925 -25.41 -58.02 -6.83
N SER A 926 -24.66 -58.61 -7.75
CA SER A 926 -24.07 -59.94 -7.51
C SER A 926 -23.02 -59.90 -6.40
N VAL A 927 -22.16 -58.87 -6.37
CA VAL A 927 -21.13 -58.74 -5.32
C VAL A 927 -21.72 -58.52 -3.93
N ILE A 928 -22.85 -57.81 -3.85
CA ILE A 928 -23.50 -57.45 -2.59
C ILE A 928 -24.31 -58.61 -2.01
N PHE A 929 -25.00 -59.38 -2.85
CA PHE A 929 -25.83 -60.50 -2.43
C PHE A 929 -25.06 -61.84 -2.33
N ASP A 930 -23.91 -61.98 -3.01
CA ASP A 930 -23.02 -63.15 -2.88
C ASP A 930 -22.02 -63.02 -1.71
N SER A 931 -22.11 -61.95 -0.91
CA SER A 931 -21.30 -61.69 0.30
C SER A 931 -22.17 -61.32 1.51
N SER A 932 -21.59 -61.19 2.70
CA SER A 932 -22.32 -60.77 3.91
C SER A 932 -22.71 -59.28 3.92
N LEU A 933 -22.35 -58.51 2.88
CA LEU A 933 -22.51 -57.06 2.83
C LEU A 933 -23.99 -56.63 2.78
N ALA A 934 -24.85 -57.36 2.07
CA ALA A 934 -26.29 -57.09 2.08
C ALA A 934 -26.90 -57.21 3.49
N GLU A 935 -26.47 -58.21 4.26
CA GLU A 935 -26.94 -58.42 5.63
C GLU A 935 -26.47 -57.29 6.56
N THR A 936 -25.19 -56.92 6.51
CA THR A 936 -24.64 -55.80 7.29
C THR A 936 -25.37 -54.50 6.96
N PHE A 937 -25.58 -54.23 5.67
CA PHE A 937 -26.27 -53.01 5.22
C PHE A 937 -27.71 -52.94 5.74
N TYR A 938 -28.52 -53.99 5.55
CA TYR A 938 -29.92 -53.95 6.00
C TYR A 938 -30.01 -53.93 7.53
N THR A 939 -29.09 -54.59 8.25
CA THR A 939 -29.01 -54.51 9.71
C THR A 939 -28.69 -53.08 10.16
N ASP A 940 -27.68 -52.43 9.60
CA ASP A 940 -27.31 -51.05 9.95
C ASP A 940 -28.39 -50.03 9.53
N MET A 941 -29.03 -50.25 8.38
CA MET A 941 -30.16 -49.44 7.93
C MET A 941 -31.29 -49.49 8.96
N PHE A 942 -31.68 -50.68 9.41
CA PHE A 942 -32.70 -50.81 10.46
C PHE A 942 -32.21 -50.36 11.84
N LEU A 943 -30.92 -50.43 12.18
CA LEU A 943 -30.39 -49.79 13.40
C LEU A 943 -30.64 -48.28 13.40
N SER A 944 -30.53 -47.64 12.24
CA SER A 944 -30.74 -46.19 12.11
C SER A 944 -32.23 -45.79 12.03
N ILE A 945 -33.08 -46.65 11.48
CA ILE A 945 -34.52 -46.36 11.25
C ILE A 945 -35.38 -46.81 12.43
N CYS A 946 -35.06 -47.95 13.05
CA CYS A 946 -35.78 -48.53 14.18
C CYS A 946 -35.33 -47.86 15.48
N ASP A 947 -35.87 -46.67 15.75
CA ASP A 947 -35.59 -45.97 17.01
C ASP A 947 -36.35 -46.58 18.21
N HIS A 948 -36.19 -45.94 19.37
CA HIS A 948 -36.83 -46.33 20.64
C HIS A 948 -38.36 -46.54 20.57
N ARG A 949 -39.05 -46.02 19.54
CA ARG A 949 -40.50 -46.20 19.36
C ARG A 949 -40.84 -47.63 18.98
N LEU A 950 -40.04 -48.29 18.14
CA LEU A 950 -40.28 -49.70 17.79
C LEU A 950 -40.17 -50.59 19.03
N GLN A 951 -39.12 -50.40 19.83
CA GLN A 951 -38.94 -51.14 21.07
C GLN A 951 -40.09 -50.90 22.06
N LYS A 952 -40.58 -49.65 22.15
CA LYS A 952 -41.73 -49.31 23.00
C LYS A 952 -43.04 -49.91 22.51
N ILE A 953 -43.28 -49.97 21.20
CA ILE A 953 -44.45 -50.64 20.63
C ILE A 953 -44.40 -52.14 20.91
N LEU A 954 -43.23 -52.77 20.75
CA LEU A 954 -43.04 -54.19 21.05
C LEU A 954 -43.23 -54.48 22.55
N ASP A 955 -42.75 -53.61 23.44
CA ASP A 955 -42.96 -53.73 24.89
C ASP A 955 -44.45 -53.62 25.25
N LEU A 956 -45.16 -52.62 24.71
CA LEU A 956 -46.60 -52.46 24.95
C LEU A 956 -47.41 -53.64 24.40
N ALA A 957 -47.14 -54.08 23.17
CA ALA A 957 -47.85 -55.20 22.56
C ALA A 957 -47.59 -56.52 23.30
N SER A 958 -46.36 -56.76 23.72
CA SER A 958 -45.99 -57.97 24.48
C SER A 958 -46.41 -57.90 25.95
N HIS A 959 -46.64 -56.71 26.50
CA HIS A 959 -47.29 -56.53 27.80
C HIS A 959 -48.79 -56.82 27.72
N GLU A 960 -49.47 -56.32 26.69
CA GLU A 960 -50.90 -56.56 26.44
C GLU A 960 -51.18 -58.04 26.17
N ASN A 961 -50.33 -58.69 25.38
CA ASN A 961 -50.41 -60.13 25.13
C ASN A 961 -49.01 -60.78 25.17
N PRO A 962 -48.59 -61.36 26.32
CA PRO A 962 -47.30 -62.06 26.47
C PRO A 962 -47.07 -63.23 25.50
N LYS A 963 -48.11 -63.69 24.81
CA LYS A 963 -48.06 -64.80 23.84
C LYS A 963 -48.22 -64.32 22.39
N LEU A 964 -47.69 -63.13 22.04
CA LEU A 964 -47.76 -62.61 20.66
C LEU A 964 -47.43 -63.66 19.59
N ARG A 965 -48.32 -63.82 18.61
CA ARG A 965 -48.02 -64.44 17.33
C ARG A 965 -47.67 -63.35 16.33
N ILE A 966 -46.41 -63.31 15.93
CA ILE A 966 -45.86 -62.29 15.03
C ILE A 966 -45.65 -62.91 13.66
N LEU A 967 -46.01 -62.20 12.59
CA LEU A 967 -45.69 -62.54 11.20
C LEU A 967 -44.82 -61.43 10.61
N GLU A 968 -43.63 -61.77 10.14
CA GLU A 968 -42.81 -60.84 9.38
C GLU A 968 -42.94 -61.16 7.89
N VAL A 969 -43.26 -60.14 7.10
CA VAL A 969 -43.38 -60.24 5.65
C VAL A 969 -42.17 -59.61 4.98
N GLY A 970 -41.56 -60.31 4.04
CA GLY A 970 -40.40 -59.81 3.30
C GLY A 970 -39.13 -59.72 4.12
N ALA A 971 -38.87 -60.72 4.95
CA ALA A 971 -37.79 -60.66 5.93
C ALA A 971 -36.38 -60.67 5.31
N GLY A 972 -36.23 -61.13 4.05
CA GLY A 972 -35.00 -61.00 3.26
C GLY A 972 -33.77 -61.60 3.94
N THR A 973 -32.74 -60.80 4.18
CA THR A 973 -31.53 -61.22 4.90
C THR A 973 -31.72 -61.33 6.43
N GLY A 974 -32.90 -60.98 6.95
CA GLY A 974 -33.23 -61.01 8.38
C GLY A 974 -32.79 -59.78 9.16
N GLY A 975 -32.49 -58.66 8.48
CA GLY A 975 -32.09 -57.40 9.13
C GLY A 975 -33.13 -56.86 10.12
N MET A 976 -34.41 -56.78 9.71
CA MET A 976 -35.51 -56.36 10.59
C MET A 976 -35.80 -57.43 11.67
N THR A 977 -35.79 -58.71 11.30
CA THR A 977 -35.92 -59.84 12.23
C THR A 977 -34.93 -59.77 13.39
N SER A 978 -33.66 -59.44 13.13
CA SER A 978 -32.63 -59.28 14.18
C SER A 978 -33.01 -58.21 15.20
N HIS A 979 -33.60 -57.09 14.76
CA HIS A 979 -34.01 -56.01 15.64
C HIS A 979 -35.21 -56.40 16.51
N VAL A 980 -36.25 -56.97 15.88
CA VAL A 980 -37.49 -57.33 16.60
C VAL A 980 -37.22 -58.46 17.59
N LEU A 981 -36.50 -59.52 17.20
CA LEU A 981 -36.19 -60.62 18.09
C LEU A 981 -35.23 -60.20 19.22
N SER A 982 -34.21 -59.38 18.93
CA SER A 982 -33.31 -58.86 19.98
C SER A 982 -34.07 -58.01 20.99
N ALA A 983 -34.98 -57.13 20.54
CA ALA A 983 -35.79 -56.32 21.44
C ALA A 983 -36.69 -57.17 22.34
N LEU A 984 -37.38 -58.17 21.77
CA LEU A 984 -38.25 -59.06 22.55
C LEU A 984 -37.46 -59.93 23.53
N GLN A 985 -36.30 -60.47 23.13
CA GLN A 985 -35.42 -61.24 24.03
C GLN A 985 -34.85 -60.39 25.16
N GLN A 986 -34.50 -59.12 24.90
CA GLN A 986 -34.10 -58.18 25.95
C GLN A 986 -35.23 -57.91 26.93
N LEU A 987 -36.45 -57.74 26.45
CA LEU A 987 -37.63 -57.56 27.31
C LEU A 987 -37.94 -58.83 28.13
N GLU A 988 -37.77 -60.03 27.56
CA GLU A 988 -37.88 -61.32 28.28
C GLU A 988 -36.83 -61.43 29.38
N ALA A 989 -35.58 -61.05 29.08
CA ALA A 989 -34.49 -61.04 30.05
C ALA A 989 -34.73 -60.04 31.20
N GLN A 990 -35.37 -58.91 30.92
CA GLN A 990 -35.68 -57.88 31.92
C GLN A 990 -36.90 -58.23 32.78
N SER A 991 -37.96 -58.80 32.19
CA SER A 991 -39.21 -59.07 32.91
C SER A 991 -39.33 -60.51 33.44
N GLY A 992 -38.42 -61.41 33.07
CA GLY A 992 -38.43 -62.83 33.44
C GLY A 992 -39.60 -63.64 32.88
N GLY A 993 -40.36 -63.08 31.94
CA GLY A 993 -41.60 -63.65 31.40
C GLY A 993 -41.61 -63.60 29.88
N LEU A 994 -42.32 -64.55 29.27
CA LEU A 994 -42.43 -64.69 27.81
C LEU A 994 -43.05 -63.42 27.18
N LYS A 995 -42.51 -62.97 26.05
CA LYS A 995 -42.97 -61.77 25.30
C LYS A 995 -43.55 -62.08 23.93
N PHE A 996 -43.34 -63.30 23.41
CA PHE A 996 -44.01 -63.79 22.21
C PHE A 996 -44.14 -65.33 22.23
N SER A 997 -45.16 -65.90 21.59
CA SER A 997 -45.29 -67.37 21.49
C SER A 997 -44.72 -67.93 20.20
N ASN A 998 -44.87 -67.19 19.10
CA ASN A 998 -44.42 -67.62 17.77
C ASN A 998 -44.06 -66.42 16.89
N TYR A 999 -42.97 -66.56 16.13
CA TYR A 999 -42.52 -65.62 15.11
C TYR A 999 -42.47 -66.33 13.76
N THR A 1000 -43.37 -65.99 12.84
CA THR A 1000 -43.37 -66.54 11.49
C THR A 1000 -42.57 -65.65 10.56
N TYR A 1001 -41.39 -66.12 10.17
CA TYR A 1001 -40.48 -65.49 9.23
C TYR A 1001 -40.89 -65.85 7.79
N THR A 1002 -41.15 -64.85 6.95
CA THR A 1002 -41.55 -65.10 5.56
C THR A 1002 -40.82 -64.23 4.54
N ASP A 1003 -40.55 -64.83 3.39
CA ASP A 1003 -40.01 -64.17 2.20
C ASP A 1003 -40.61 -64.80 0.93
N ILE A 1004 -40.53 -64.12 -0.21
CA ILE A 1004 -41.01 -64.65 -1.49
C ILE A 1004 -40.15 -65.85 -1.95
N SER A 1005 -38.88 -65.89 -1.55
CA SER A 1005 -37.94 -66.96 -1.86
C SER A 1005 -37.38 -67.65 -0.60
N PRO A 1006 -37.19 -68.98 -0.60
CA PRO A 1006 -36.58 -69.68 0.53
C PRO A 1006 -35.07 -69.44 0.67
N THR A 1007 -34.45 -68.67 -0.23
CA THR A 1007 -32.99 -68.46 -0.33
C THR A 1007 -32.33 -68.11 1.00
N PHE A 1008 -33.02 -67.37 1.87
CA PHE A 1008 -32.45 -66.88 3.13
C PHE A 1008 -32.76 -67.77 4.35
N PHE A 1009 -33.58 -68.81 4.20
CA PHE A 1009 -34.10 -69.57 5.34
C PHE A 1009 -33.04 -70.39 6.07
N GLU A 1010 -32.08 -70.98 5.35
CA GLU A 1010 -31.01 -71.76 5.96
C GLU A 1010 -30.10 -70.88 6.82
N SER A 1011 -29.70 -69.71 6.28
CA SER A 1011 -28.90 -68.72 7.02
C SER A 1011 -29.65 -68.20 8.25
N ALA A 1012 -30.94 -67.86 8.09
CA ALA A 1012 -31.80 -67.39 9.18
C ALA A 1012 -32.01 -68.46 10.28
N ALA A 1013 -32.24 -69.71 9.90
CA ALA A 1013 -32.43 -70.82 10.84
C ALA A 1013 -31.17 -71.08 11.68
N ASN A 1014 -29.98 -70.95 11.07
CA ASN A 1014 -28.71 -71.02 11.79
C ASN A 1014 -28.54 -69.85 12.78
N LYS A 1015 -28.94 -68.63 12.38
CA LYS A 1015 -28.80 -67.42 13.20
C LYS A 1015 -29.66 -67.43 14.47
N TRP A 1016 -30.88 -67.97 14.40
CA TRP A 1016 -31.81 -68.06 15.55
C TRP A 1016 -32.05 -69.50 16.01
N GLN A 1017 -31.02 -70.33 15.96
CA GLN A 1017 -31.09 -71.73 16.37
C GLN A 1017 -31.55 -71.91 17.84
N ASN A 1018 -31.24 -70.94 18.70
CA ASN A 1018 -31.70 -70.86 20.10
C ASN A 1018 -33.22 -70.62 20.25
N LEU A 1019 -33.89 -70.19 19.19
CA LEU A 1019 -35.34 -69.93 19.13
C LEU A 1019 -36.06 -70.87 18.17
N LYS A 1020 -35.45 -72.00 17.77
CA LYS A 1020 -35.99 -72.93 16.75
C LYS A 1020 -37.42 -73.44 17.03
N GLU A 1021 -37.85 -73.47 18.29
CA GLU A 1021 -39.20 -73.90 18.69
C GLU A 1021 -40.23 -72.77 18.63
N ARG A 1022 -39.77 -71.52 18.46
CA ARG A 1022 -40.58 -70.29 18.47
C ARG A 1022 -40.51 -69.51 17.15
N VAL A 1023 -39.56 -69.80 16.27
CA VAL A 1023 -39.43 -69.17 14.94
C VAL A 1023 -39.78 -70.20 13.87
N THR A 1024 -40.77 -69.87 13.02
CA THR A 1024 -41.23 -70.74 11.93
C THR A 1024 -40.98 -70.06 10.58
N PHE A 1025 -40.43 -70.78 9.61
CA PHE A 1025 -40.13 -70.26 8.26
C PHE A 1025 -41.18 -70.70 7.24
N LYS A 1026 -41.71 -69.77 6.45
CA LYS A 1026 -42.65 -70.06 5.34
C LYS A 1026 -42.41 -69.12 4.17
N THR A 1027 -42.60 -69.59 2.95
CA THR A 1027 -42.62 -68.67 1.79
C THR A 1027 -43.96 -67.94 1.73
N PHE A 1028 -43.93 -66.65 1.38
CA PHE A 1028 -45.16 -65.86 1.25
C PHE A 1028 -44.99 -64.76 0.19
N ASN A 1029 -45.71 -64.91 -0.93
CA ASN A 1029 -45.89 -63.86 -1.92
C ASN A 1029 -47.11 -63.01 -1.55
N LEU A 1030 -46.86 -61.73 -1.25
CA LEU A 1030 -47.87 -60.79 -0.75
C LEU A 1030 -48.94 -60.41 -1.79
N GLU A 1031 -48.64 -60.58 -3.08
CA GLU A 1031 -49.57 -60.31 -4.18
C GLU A 1031 -50.61 -61.43 -4.35
N ARG A 1032 -50.39 -62.58 -3.72
CA ARG A 1032 -51.29 -63.74 -3.76
C ARG A 1032 -52.01 -63.95 -2.43
N SER A 1033 -53.14 -64.67 -2.46
CA SER A 1033 -53.93 -64.96 -1.25
C SER A 1033 -53.08 -65.66 -0.19
N ALA A 1034 -53.16 -65.20 1.06
CA ALA A 1034 -52.43 -65.80 2.19
C ALA A 1034 -52.93 -67.21 2.53
N GLU A 1035 -54.24 -67.45 2.36
CA GLU A 1035 -54.88 -68.74 2.61
C GLU A 1035 -54.35 -69.83 1.66
N ASP A 1036 -54.25 -69.51 0.37
CA ASP A 1036 -53.74 -70.42 -0.67
C ASP A 1036 -52.27 -70.79 -0.46
N GLN A 1037 -51.55 -70.02 0.37
CA GLN A 1037 -50.13 -70.20 0.68
C GLN A 1037 -49.90 -70.84 2.06
N GLY A 1038 -50.97 -71.32 2.71
CA GLY A 1038 -50.88 -72.06 3.98
C GLY A 1038 -50.58 -71.18 5.19
N LEU A 1039 -50.91 -69.88 5.14
CA LEU A 1039 -50.93 -69.00 6.30
C LEU A 1039 -52.33 -68.99 6.94
N GLU A 1040 -52.36 -69.11 8.26
CA GLU A 1040 -53.61 -69.07 9.02
C GLU A 1040 -54.20 -67.66 9.01
N LEU A 1041 -55.44 -67.52 8.53
CA LEU A 1041 -56.14 -66.24 8.52
C LEU A 1041 -56.51 -65.78 9.94
N CYS A 1042 -56.52 -64.46 10.16
CA CYS A 1042 -56.91 -63.82 11.41
C CYS A 1042 -56.25 -64.44 12.66
N SER A 1043 -54.99 -64.84 12.55
CA SER A 1043 -54.29 -65.65 13.57
C SER A 1043 -53.09 -64.95 14.20
N TYR A 1044 -52.61 -63.87 13.59
CA TYR A 1044 -51.46 -63.09 14.05
C TYR A 1044 -51.90 -61.85 14.83
N ASP A 1045 -51.22 -61.58 15.94
CA ASP A 1045 -51.43 -60.43 16.81
C ASP A 1045 -50.68 -59.20 16.27
N LEU A 1046 -49.53 -59.44 15.62
CA LEU A 1046 -48.66 -58.42 15.06
C LEU A 1046 -48.15 -58.85 13.69
N VAL A 1047 -48.17 -57.96 12.71
CA VAL A 1047 -47.46 -58.15 11.44
C VAL A 1047 -46.40 -57.07 11.29
N VAL A 1048 -45.19 -57.46 10.90
CA VAL A 1048 -44.06 -56.56 10.64
C VAL A 1048 -43.72 -56.58 9.15
N ALA A 1049 -43.74 -55.42 8.51
CA ALA A 1049 -43.31 -55.22 7.14
C ALA A 1049 -42.18 -54.19 7.11
N GLY A 1050 -40.94 -54.67 7.00
CA GLY A 1050 -39.74 -53.84 6.95
C GLY A 1050 -39.27 -53.66 5.51
N SER A 1051 -39.57 -52.51 4.92
CA SER A 1051 -39.17 -52.12 3.57
C SER A 1051 -39.35 -53.20 2.49
N VAL A 1052 -40.55 -53.78 2.41
CA VAL A 1052 -40.90 -54.76 1.37
C VAL A 1052 -42.15 -54.42 0.57
N LEU A 1053 -43.13 -53.68 1.13
CA LEU A 1053 -44.40 -53.46 0.43
C LEU A 1053 -44.25 -52.66 -0.87
N HIS A 1054 -43.18 -51.86 -1.00
CA HIS A 1054 -42.84 -51.15 -2.25
C HIS A 1054 -42.47 -52.10 -3.40
N ALA A 1055 -42.06 -53.33 -3.10
CA ALA A 1055 -41.67 -54.33 -4.09
C ALA A 1055 -42.87 -55.10 -4.66
N THR A 1056 -44.08 -54.56 -4.53
CA THR A 1056 -45.32 -55.12 -5.07
C THR A 1056 -45.96 -54.16 -6.07
N THR A 1057 -46.62 -54.71 -7.07
CA THR A 1057 -47.23 -53.97 -8.18
C THR A 1057 -48.53 -53.27 -7.80
N ASP A 1058 -49.29 -53.82 -6.84
CA ASP A 1058 -50.51 -53.22 -6.29
C ASP A 1058 -50.47 -53.23 -4.76
N LEU A 1059 -50.03 -52.11 -4.19
CA LEU A 1059 -49.94 -51.91 -2.75
C LEU A 1059 -51.28 -52.11 -2.02
N ALA A 1060 -52.40 -51.71 -2.63
CA ALA A 1060 -53.72 -51.81 -2.00
C ALA A 1060 -54.21 -53.26 -1.95
N ALA A 1061 -53.92 -54.07 -2.97
CA ALA A 1061 -54.16 -55.51 -2.95
C ALA A 1061 -53.27 -56.21 -1.92
N THR A 1062 -51.98 -55.87 -1.90
CA THR A 1062 -50.98 -56.40 -0.95
C THR A 1062 -51.39 -56.15 0.50
N ILE A 1063 -51.76 -54.91 0.85
CA ILE A 1063 -52.21 -54.57 2.21
C ILE A 1063 -53.51 -55.31 2.56
N ARG A 1064 -54.44 -55.50 1.62
CA ARG A 1064 -55.66 -56.30 1.84
C ARG A 1064 -55.32 -57.76 2.15
N ASN A 1065 -54.35 -58.36 1.47
CA ASN A 1065 -53.89 -59.73 1.73
C ASN A 1065 -53.20 -59.84 3.10
N VAL A 1066 -52.31 -58.91 3.43
CA VAL A 1066 -51.66 -58.85 4.76
C VAL A 1066 -52.69 -58.63 5.87
N ARG A 1067 -53.71 -57.80 5.66
CA ARG A 1067 -54.78 -57.56 6.64
C ARG A 1067 -55.56 -58.84 6.97
N LYS A 1068 -55.71 -59.79 6.05
CA LYS A 1068 -56.44 -61.04 6.28
C LYS A 1068 -55.72 -61.98 7.26
N THR A 1069 -54.41 -61.83 7.45
CA THR A 1069 -53.64 -62.66 8.42
C THR A 1069 -53.73 -62.11 9.85
N LEU A 1070 -53.98 -60.81 10.00
CA LEU A 1070 -54.15 -60.12 11.28
C LEU A 1070 -55.50 -60.41 11.96
N LYS A 1071 -55.46 -60.72 13.25
CA LYS A 1071 -56.65 -60.78 14.11
C LYS A 1071 -57.43 -59.46 14.09
N PRO A 1072 -58.75 -59.47 14.33
CA PRO A 1072 -59.48 -58.24 14.68
C PRO A 1072 -58.81 -57.56 15.88
N GLY A 1073 -58.39 -56.30 15.73
CA GLY A 1073 -57.61 -55.56 16.73
C GLY A 1073 -56.09 -55.79 16.73
N GLY A 1074 -55.58 -56.67 15.85
CA GLY A 1074 -54.14 -56.87 15.67
C GLY A 1074 -53.46 -55.67 15.00
N HIS A 1075 -52.16 -55.54 15.21
CA HIS A 1075 -51.37 -54.37 14.78
C HIS A 1075 -50.50 -54.68 13.56
N LEU A 1076 -50.44 -53.73 12.62
CA LEU A 1076 -49.50 -53.77 11.49
C LEU A 1076 -48.41 -52.72 11.72
N ILE A 1077 -47.15 -53.16 11.80
CA ILE A 1077 -45.99 -52.28 11.82
C ILE A 1077 -45.47 -52.19 10.39
N LEU A 1078 -45.52 -50.98 9.83
CA LEU A 1078 -45.03 -50.66 8.50
C LEU A 1078 -43.84 -49.70 8.61
N LEU A 1079 -42.66 -50.18 8.25
CA LEU A 1079 -41.48 -49.32 8.10
C LEU A 1079 -41.17 -49.23 6.61
N GLU A 1080 -41.41 -48.05 6.03
CA GLU A 1080 -41.15 -47.86 4.61
C GLU A 1080 -40.72 -46.43 4.24
N ALA A 1081 -39.93 -46.33 3.16
CA ALA A 1081 -39.57 -45.08 2.51
C ALA A 1081 -40.80 -44.41 1.87
N ILE A 1082 -41.27 -43.32 2.48
CA ILE A 1082 -42.43 -42.54 2.00
C ILE A 1082 -42.05 -41.29 1.19
N ALA A 1083 -40.76 -40.94 1.17
CA ALA A 1083 -40.20 -39.78 0.48
C ALA A 1083 -38.85 -40.18 -0.15
N PRO A 1084 -38.83 -40.72 -1.38
CA PRO A 1084 -37.63 -41.30 -1.98
C PRO A 1084 -36.47 -40.31 -2.10
N GLU A 1085 -36.76 -39.01 -2.22
CA GLU A 1085 -35.78 -37.92 -2.24
C GLU A 1085 -35.13 -37.61 -0.88
N LYS A 1086 -35.68 -38.14 0.23
CA LYS A 1086 -35.17 -37.94 1.59
C LYS A 1086 -34.51 -39.19 2.17
N VAL A 1087 -34.48 -40.29 1.44
CA VAL A 1087 -33.76 -41.50 1.84
C VAL A 1087 -32.27 -41.25 1.62
N ILE A 1088 -31.59 -40.71 2.64
CA ILE A 1088 -30.13 -40.61 2.65
C ILE A 1088 -29.60 -41.97 3.10
N THR A 1089 -29.58 -42.94 2.19
CA THR A 1089 -28.74 -44.12 2.31
C THR A 1089 -27.67 -44.04 1.23
N ASN A 1090 -26.44 -44.44 1.55
CA ASN A 1090 -25.29 -44.40 0.62
C ASN A 1090 -25.41 -45.51 -0.45
N PHE A 1091 -26.54 -45.59 -1.16
CA PHE A 1091 -26.80 -46.69 -2.09
C PHE A 1091 -27.68 -46.24 -3.26
N VAL A 1092 -27.21 -46.44 -4.50
CA VAL A 1092 -27.88 -46.05 -5.75
C VAL A 1092 -28.09 -47.27 -6.64
N PHE A 1093 -29.33 -47.51 -7.09
CA PHE A 1093 -29.63 -48.45 -8.17
C PHE A 1093 -29.42 -47.76 -9.52
N GLY A 1094 -28.45 -48.25 -10.32
CA GLY A 1094 -28.00 -47.60 -11.56
C GLY A 1094 -28.81 -47.97 -12.83
N LEU A 1095 -28.81 -47.03 -13.78
CA LEU A 1095 -29.16 -47.17 -15.20
C LEU A 1095 -27.89 -46.91 -16.04
N ALA A 1096 -27.71 -47.64 -17.15
CA ALA A 1096 -26.47 -47.72 -17.95
C ALA A 1096 -26.22 -46.51 -18.89
N GLY A 1097 -24.94 -46.17 -19.15
CA GLY A 1097 -24.51 -45.02 -19.98
C GLY A 1097 -24.16 -45.35 -21.45
N VAL A 1098 -24.45 -44.40 -22.37
CA VAL A 1098 -24.39 -44.57 -23.84
C VAL A 1098 -24.21 -43.25 -24.65
N VAL A 1099 -23.60 -43.27 -25.85
CA VAL A 1099 -23.44 -42.11 -26.79
C VAL A 1099 -24.43 -42.21 -27.96
N GLU A 1100 -25.33 -41.23 -28.16
CA GLU A 1100 -26.36 -41.24 -29.23
C GLU A 1100 -25.99 -40.43 -30.49
N LEU A 1101 -26.27 -40.99 -31.67
CA LEU A 1101 -26.13 -40.39 -33.01
C LEU A 1101 -27.49 -40.34 -33.75
N TYR A 1102 -28.11 -39.17 -33.92
CA TYR A 1102 -29.46 -39.06 -34.50
C TYR A 1102 -29.47 -39.00 -36.05
N GLY A 1103 -30.51 -39.55 -36.70
CA GLY A 1103 -30.83 -39.40 -38.14
C GLY A 1103 -32.19 -38.71 -38.32
N GLY A 1104 -32.32 -37.82 -39.32
CA GLY A 1104 -33.30 -36.73 -39.31
C GLY A 1104 -34.79 -37.06 -39.46
N LEU A 1105 -35.62 -36.12 -39.00
CA LEU A 1105 -36.94 -35.74 -39.51
C LEU A 1105 -37.10 -34.22 -39.26
N GLU A 1106 -37.58 -33.52 -40.29
CA GLU A 1106 -37.87 -32.08 -40.38
C GLU A 1106 -37.37 -31.17 -39.26
N SER A 1107 -36.24 -30.55 -39.54
CA SER A 1107 -35.67 -29.55 -38.66
C SER A 1107 -36.18 -28.15 -38.99
N PRO A 1108 -36.55 -27.32 -37.99
CA PRO A 1108 -36.60 -25.87 -38.17
C PRO A 1108 -35.20 -25.27 -38.45
N ILE A 1109 -34.12 -26.06 -38.42
CA ILE A 1109 -32.75 -25.65 -38.77
C ILE A 1109 -32.64 -25.28 -40.26
N ALA A 1110 -33.51 -25.78 -41.15
CA ALA A 1110 -33.50 -25.37 -42.57
C ALA A 1110 -34.12 -23.98 -42.83
N GLY A 1111 -34.86 -23.42 -41.87
CA GLY A 1111 -35.50 -22.11 -42.00
C GLY A 1111 -34.55 -20.92 -41.75
N TYR A 1112 -33.50 -21.12 -40.95
CA TYR A 1112 -32.59 -20.03 -40.54
C TYR A 1112 -31.34 -19.88 -41.43
N CYS A 1113 -31.08 -20.82 -42.34
CA CYS A 1113 -29.96 -20.76 -43.28
C CYS A 1113 -30.31 -20.13 -44.65
N ARG A 1114 -31.56 -19.71 -44.90
CA ARG A 1114 -32.01 -19.15 -46.20
C ARG A 1114 -31.98 -17.61 -46.32
N GLY A 1115 -31.43 -16.88 -45.35
CA GLY A 1115 -31.37 -15.41 -45.38
C GLY A 1115 -30.10 -14.82 -46.03
N ALA A 1116 -29.17 -15.64 -46.51
CA ALA A 1116 -27.88 -15.20 -47.03
C ALA A 1116 -27.94 -14.87 -48.53
N MET A 1117 -28.46 -13.69 -48.87
CA MET A 1117 -27.88 -12.82 -49.89
C MET A 1117 -28.66 -11.51 -49.97
N GLY A 1118 -27.99 -10.42 -49.64
CA GLY A 1118 -28.48 -9.08 -49.93
C GLY A 1118 -27.62 -7.99 -49.33
N TRP A 1119 -26.68 -7.49 -50.15
CA TRP A 1119 -26.07 -6.15 -50.07
C TRP A 1119 -25.04 -6.00 -48.91
N LEU A 1120 -23.80 -5.51 -49.07
CA LEU A 1120 -23.27 -4.49 -49.96
C LEU A 1120 -21.72 -4.55 -49.93
N PHE A 1121 -21.12 -4.19 -51.07
CA PHE A 1121 -19.84 -3.49 -51.11
C PHE A 1121 -19.88 -2.25 -50.20
N TRP A 1122 -18.92 -2.11 -49.28
CA TRP A 1122 -18.04 -0.95 -49.05
C TRP A 1122 -17.24 -1.14 -47.74
#